data_AF-A0A6I7WQ42-F1
#
_entry.id   AF-A0A6I7WQ42-F1
#
_cell.length_a   1.000
_cell.length_b   1.000
_cell.length_c   1.000
_cell.angle_alpha   90.00
_cell.angle_beta   90.00
_cell.angle_gamma   90.00
#
_symmetry.space_group_name_H-M   'P 1'
#
loop_
_entity.id
_entity.type
_entity.pdbx_description
1 polymer ?
#
loop_
_entity_poly.entity_id
_entity_poly.type
_entity_poly.pdbx_seq_one_letter_code
_entity_poly.pdbx_strand_id
1 'polypeptide(L)'
;MYFSYSIIGKLQPPNKDRENDDQCKAKKKPAGSSTTICTGELTVQHQTTSYRTLGQERSLNLIYKSLKASPYPVFNRATIVGTNANPTPNQVSASVIVSNIDQGNVLYTDTTGASPSDQLRQSILFDAENFDTGKYTYQFNRTSHFDRSAISSTRTGFVLINNQNQSPIGAGWTIAQVDRLYEQTGEDVMLVEGSGSTRLYQKAFAKFESPKTLSSIEISLQNGMVSGDLNNDGNIDLLITEEGDRPDEFLLYLGDGHGNLSFSSKVNAIRACGFDGFVGTPELEDINNDGNLDIVGTNSQRLTSCNSVGILLGDGNGAFSSPIELNTVDRVFDIVVADLNSNGNLDIVVSKVFQYRVEVFYGDGSGGFSAALNIPVGRNPVFLEAGYFNRDKDLDLIVSIGRAGESQVVLINDGTGKFPTKTLKANNAETLFSYDAENRLIRIDHPSGGLIEYRYDAFDRRIEKNVNGTITRYVYDNEDILFEFDGSDVLQARFTHGLGIDEPLLMQRDTDSNGAFEADESYVYHADGLGSINQLTDSLGGIAQSYAYDSFGDIASTSGGLVNPYLYTSREYDEASGLYYYRARYYDAGLGRFVSEDPVTFPGGDFNQYKYALNNPVMFFDPDGRTASPVGAILTGICTYYVNAEAINEIGITGKEIIIDGFDTVINEIFDK
;
A
#
# COMPACT_ATOMS: atom_id res chain seq x y z
N MET A 1 -1.49 -4.12 -22.80
CA MET A 1 -2.22 -3.47 -23.90
C MET A 1 -1.40 -3.63 -25.18
N TYR A 2 -1.84 -4.47 -26.12
CA TYR A 2 -1.15 -4.69 -27.40
C TYR A 2 -1.62 -3.62 -28.40
N PHE A 3 -0.71 -2.80 -28.93
CA PHE A 3 -1.02 -1.94 -30.07
C PHE A 3 -0.03 -2.20 -31.21
N SER A 4 -0.54 -2.86 -32.26
CA SER A 4 0.14 -3.01 -33.54
C SER A 4 -0.09 -1.76 -34.40
N TYR A 5 0.97 -1.06 -34.77
CA TYR A 5 0.94 -0.13 -35.90
C TYR A 5 1.89 -0.65 -36.99
N SER A 6 1.31 -1.09 -38.11
CA SER A 6 2.04 -1.41 -39.32
C SER A 6 2.00 -0.18 -40.22
N ILE A 7 3.15 0.44 -40.50
CA ILE A 7 3.30 1.41 -41.59
C ILE A 7 4.49 0.96 -42.43
N ILE A 8 4.18 0.27 -43.53
CA ILE A 8 5.13 -0.08 -44.58
C ILE A 8 5.34 1.16 -45.45
N GLY A 9 6.40 1.92 -45.18
CA GLY A 9 6.90 2.98 -46.06
C GLY A 9 8.05 2.45 -46.91
N LYS A 10 7.84 2.27 -48.22
CA LYS A 10 8.90 1.92 -49.18
C LYS A 10 9.97 3.01 -49.19
N LEU A 11 11.23 2.62 -48.96
CA LEU A 11 12.42 3.46 -49.15
C LEU A 11 12.57 3.80 -50.65
N GLN A 12 12.63 5.08 -50.99
CA GLN A 12 13.22 5.56 -52.25
C GLN A 12 14.65 6.06 -51.98
N PRO A 13 15.62 5.82 -52.88
CA PRO A 13 16.99 6.28 -52.71
C PRO A 13 17.08 7.81 -52.81
N PRO A 14 18.04 8.44 -52.11
CA PRO A 14 18.22 9.89 -52.16
C PRO A 14 18.69 10.32 -53.55
N ASN A 15 17.91 11.21 -54.17
CA ASN A 15 18.28 11.90 -55.40
C ASN A 15 19.55 12.74 -55.17
N LYS A 16 20.49 12.64 -56.11
CA LYS A 16 21.60 13.58 -56.26
C LYS A 16 21.05 14.99 -56.46
N ASP A 17 21.82 15.97 -56.00
CA ASP A 17 21.67 17.42 -56.18
C ASP A 17 20.80 18.14 -55.14
N ARG A 18 21.47 18.60 -54.06
CA ARG A 18 21.30 19.92 -53.41
C ARG A 18 22.15 20.00 -52.13
N GLU A 19 23.44 20.30 -52.30
CA GLU A 19 24.24 20.91 -51.23
C GLU A 19 23.86 22.40 -51.18
N ASN A 20 23.21 22.82 -50.08
CA ASN A 20 22.72 24.17 -49.72
C ASN A 20 21.19 24.32 -49.64
N ASP A 21 20.51 23.58 -48.76
CA ASP A 21 19.19 23.99 -48.30
C ASP A 21 19.13 24.02 -46.77
N ASP A 22 19.09 25.24 -46.24
CA ASP A 22 18.99 25.64 -44.85
C ASP A 22 17.55 25.39 -44.31
N GLN A 23 16.90 24.32 -44.77
CA GLN A 23 15.48 24.01 -44.54
C GLN A 23 15.25 22.90 -43.50
N CYS A 24 16.10 22.84 -42.48
CA CYS A 24 15.82 22.12 -41.24
C CYS A 24 14.98 22.93 -40.25
N LYS A 25 14.20 23.93 -40.71
CA LYS A 25 13.29 24.71 -39.87
C LYS A 25 11.83 24.51 -40.28
N ALA A 26 11.17 23.68 -39.47
CA ALA A 26 9.75 23.66 -39.11
C ALA A 26 8.69 23.52 -40.23
N LYS A 27 7.87 22.47 -40.12
CA LYS A 27 6.41 22.54 -40.36
C LYS A 27 5.66 21.56 -39.44
N LYS A 28 4.40 21.94 -39.16
CA LYS A 28 3.53 21.65 -37.99
C LYS A 28 3.64 20.26 -37.34
N LYS A 29 3.80 20.31 -36.01
CA LYS A 29 3.97 19.20 -35.05
C LYS A 29 2.62 18.63 -34.58
N PRO A 30 2.43 17.30 -34.54
CA PRO A 30 1.61 16.63 -33.53
C PRO A 30 2.37 16.61 -32.19
N ALA A 31 1.69 16.74 -31.06
CA ALA A 31 2.32 16.68 -29.74
C ALA A 31 2.84 15.25 -29.46
N GLY A 32 4.12 15.11 -29.10
CA GLY A 32 4.68 13.88 -28.51
C GLY A 32 5.52 12.96 -29.43
N SER A 33 5.59 13.19 -30.75
CA SER A 33 6.41 12.34 -31.65
C SER A 33 7.20 13.14 -32.69
N SER A 34 8.43 12.72 -32.98
CA SER A 34 9.28 13.29 -34.04
C SER A 34 9.93 12.20 -34.88
N THR A 35 10.03 12.43 -36.19
CA THR A 35 10.78 11.56 -37.12
C THR A 35 11.99 12.29 -37.70
N THR A 36 13.15 11.63 -37.69
CA THR A 36 14.38 12.22 -38.25
C THR A 36 14.42 11.96 -39.76
N ILE A 37 14.34 13.01 -40.59
CA ILE A 37 14.27 12.90 -42.07
C ILE A 37 15.49 12.13 -42.66
N CYS A 38 16.64 12.15 -41.98
CA CYS A 38 17.86 11.48 -42.45
C CYS A 38 17.95 9.99 -42.08
N THR A 39 17.30 9.53 -41.01
CA THR A 39 17.43 8.14 -40.50
C THR A 39 16.10 7.38 -40.49
N GLY A 40 14.96 8.06 -40.63
CA GLY A 40 13.64 7.47 -40.48
C GLY A 40 13.30 7.03 -39.05
N GLU A 41 14.13 7.38 -38.05
CA GLU A 41 13.87 7.03 -36.64
C GLU A 41 12.63 7.75 -36.14
N LEU A 42 11.64 6.98 -35.66
CA LEU A 42 10.51 7.50 -34.90
C LEU A 42 10.92 7.60 -33.44
N THR A 43 10.85 8.80 -32.89
CA THR A 43 10.97 9.07 -31.47
C THR A 43 9.60 9.45 -30.91
N VAL A 44 9.18 8.83 -29.81
CA VAL A 44 7.98 9.22 -29.05
C VAL A 44 8.40 9.53 -27.63
N GLN A 45 7.89 10.62 -27.06
CA GLN A 45 8.09 10.96 -25.65
C GLN A 45 6.74 10.90 -24.93
N HIS A 46 6.72 10.27 -23.76
CA HIS A 46 5.54 10.17 -22.92
C HIS A 46 5.92 10.45 -21.47
N GLN A 47 5.28 11.44 -20.86
CA GLN A 47 5.42 11.70 -19.44
C GLN A 47 4.33 10.93 -18.70
N THR A 48 4.70 10.18 -17.67
CA THR A 48 3.72 9.50 -16.81
C THR A 48 2.94 10.51 -15.99
N THR A 49 1.82 10.07 -15.39
CA THR A 49 1.19 10.80 -14.30
C THR A 49 2.24 11.12 -13.24
N SER A 50 2.17 12.32 -12.66
CA SER A 50 3.09 12.73 -11.61
C SER A 50 2.67 12.13 -10.26
N TYR A 51 3.65 11.98 -9.37
CA TYR A 51 3.49 11.48 -8.01
C TYR A 51 4.44 12.23 -7.09
N ARG A 52 4.12 12.35 -5.81
CA ARG A 52 4.92 13.07 -4.82
C ARG A 52 5.78 12.09 -4.02
N THR A 53 7.06 12.42 -3.78
CA THR A 53 7.93 11.67 -2.86
C THR A 53 9.11 12.54 -2.41
N LEU A 54 9.41 12.51 -1.11
CA LEU A 54 10.38 13.41 -0.45
C LEU A 54 10.05 14.88 -0.73
N GLY A 55 8.78 15.28 -0.57
CA GLY A 55 8.26 16.63 -0.82
C GLY A 55 8.25 17.11 -2.29
N GLN A 56 8.83 16.35 -3.22
CA GLN A 56 8.96 16.75 -4.62
C GLN A 56 7.94 16.06 -5.53
N GLU A 57 7.32 16.84 -6.41
CA GLU A 57 6.56 16.34 -7.56
C GLU A 57 7.51 15.66 -8.56
N ARG A 58 7.27 14.37 -8.81
CA ARG A 58 8.09 13.53 -9.70
C ARG A 58 7.24 12.96 -10.82
N SER A 59 7.86 12.76 -11.97
CA SER A 59 7.25 12.05 -13.10
C SER A 59 8.33 11.39 -13.94
N LEU A 60 7.99 10.25 -14.54
CA LEU A 60 8.91 9.54 -15.43
C LEU A 60 8.68 10.00 -16.86
N ASN A 61 9.77 10.29 -17.57
CA ASN A 61 9.73 10.57 -18.99
C ASN A 61 10.16 9.32 -19.74
N LEU A 62 9.23 8.68 -20.44
CA LEU A 62 9.51 7.54 -21.29
C LEU A 62 9.87 8.02 -22.70
N ILE A 63 10.92 7.46 -23.27
CA ILE A 63 11.36 7.75 -24.64
C ILE A 63 11.35 6.46 -25.44
N TYR A 64 10.57 6.43 -26.51
CA TYR A 64 10.59 5.37 -27.50
C TYR A 64 11.48 5.75 -28.67
N LYS A 65 12.29 4.80 -29.17
CA LYS A 65 13.04 4.94 -30.43
C LYS A 65 12.91 3.69 -31.31
N SER A 66 12.36 3.84 -32.50
CA SER A 66 12.10 2.71 -33.41
C SER A 66 13.37 1.97 -33.84
N LEU A 67 14.46 2.69 -34.12
CA LEU A 67 15.76 2.09 -34.50
C LEU A 67 16.50 1.45 -33.31
N LYS A 68 15.92 1.48 -32.10
CA LYS A 68 16.41 0.72 -30.93
C LYS A 68 15.52 -0.48 -30.64
N ALA A 69 14.23 -0.40 -30.98
CA ALA A 69 13.31 -1.53 -30.95
C ALA A 69 13.67 -2.60 -31.99
N SER A 70 14.14 -2.18 -33.16
CA SER A 70 14.58 -3.02 -34.27
C SER A 70 15.85 -2.40 -34.87
N PRO A 71 17.03 -2.74 -34.33
CA PRO A 71 18.27 -2.03 -34.66
C PRO A 71 18.85 -2.46 -36.01
N TYR A 72 18.86 -1.51 -36.94
CA TYR A 72 19.58 -1.59 -38.21
C TYR A 72 20.57 -0.42 -38.34
N PRO A 73 21.73 -0.46 -37.67
CA PRO A 73 22.66 0.65 -37.71
C PRO A 73 23.29 0.81 -39.11
N VAL A 74 23.57 2.06 -39.49
CA VAL A 74 24.24 2.37 -40.75
C VAL A 74 25.73 2.52 -40.51
N PHE A 75 26.52 1.60 -41.07
CA PHE A 75 27.97 1.76 -41.16
C PHE A 75 28.31 2.74 -42.29
N ASN A 76 28.94 3.86 -41.97
CA ASN A 76 29.33 4.89 -42.94
C ASN A 76 30.84 5.06 -42.97
N ARG A 77 31.44 5.04 -44.18
CA ARG A 77 32.86 5.33 -44.34
C ARG A 77 33.14 6.14 -45.60
N ALA A 78 33.84 7.25 -45.44
CA ALA A 78 34.47 7.96 -46.56
C ALA A 78 35.80 7.28 -46.92
N THR A 79 35.99 7.05 -48.20
CA THR A 79 37.19 6.47 -48.80
C THR A 79 37.58 7.31 -50.01
N ILE A 80 38.80 7.17 -50.51
CA ILE A 80 39.20 7.71 -51.80
C ILE A 80 39.06 6.62 -52.87
N VAL A 81 38.68 6.99 -54.10
CA VAL A 81 38.45 6.04 -55.19
C VAL A 81 39.72 5.27 -55.53
N GLY A 82 40.88 5.93 -55.59
CA GLY A 82 42.18 5.32 -55.88
C GLY A 82 43.24 5.59 -54.82
N THR A 83 44.28 4.74 -54.78
CA THR A 83 45.49 4.95 -53.97
C THR A 83 46.62 5.44 -54.87
N ASN A 84 46.58 6.69 -55.36
CA ASN A 84 47.57 7.27 -56.29
C ASN A 84 47.91 6.41 -57.55
N ALA A 85 47.14 5.35 -57.84
CA ALA A 85 47.43 4.35 -58.84
C ALA A 85 46.58 4.60 -60.09
N ASN A 86 47.25 4.63 -61.25
CA ASN A 86 46.64 4.60 -62.57
C ASN A 86 46.63 3.13 -63.05
N PRO A 87 45.49 2.54 -63.48
CA PRO A 87 44.17 3.14 -63.74
C PRO A 87 43.26 3.28 -62.51
N THR A 88 42.24 4.14 -62.60
CA THR A 88 41.12 4.22 -61.64
C THR A 88 40.27 2.94 -61.74
N PRO A 89 39.77 2.38 -60.62
CA PRO A 89 38.83 1.25 -60.69
C PRO A 89 37.53 1.65 -61.39
N ASN A 90 36.92 0.73 -62.13
CA ASN A 90 35.61 0.94 -62.75
C ASN A 90 34.47 0.72 -61.76
N GLN A 91 34.72 -0.07 -60.72
CA GLN A 91 33.75 -0.36 -59.68
C GLN A 91 34.45 -0.60 -58.34
N VAL A 92 33.82 -0.17 -57.25
CA VAL A 92 34.26 -0.47 -55.88
C VAL A 92 33.16 -1.24 -55.19
N SER A 93 33.48 -2.41 -54.62
CA SER A 93 32.56 -3.15 -53.75
C SER A 93 32.98 -3.05 -52.29
N ALA A 94 32.01 -3.05 -51.38
CA ALA A 94 32.25 -3.09 -49.94
C ALA A 94 31.29 -4.03 -49.21
N SER A 95 31.80 -4.72 -48.20
CA SER A 95 31.01 -5.50 -47.24
C SER A 95 31.48 -5.27 -45.80
N VAL A 96 30.62 -5.58 -44.84
CA VAL A 96 30.89 -5.47 -43.40
C VAL A 96 30.65 -6.81 -42.73
N ILE A 97 31.59 -7.21 -41.88
CA ILE A 97 31.45 -8.32 -40.94
C ILE A 97 31.47 -7.71 -39.54
N VAL A 98 30.51 -8.06 -38.68
CA VAL A 98 30.46 -7.60 -37.28
C VAL A 98 30.56 -8.80 -36.35
N SER A 99 31.54 -8.79 -35.44
CA SER A 99 31.81 -9.90 -34.51
C SER A 99 31.90 -11.28 -35.21
N ASN A 100 32.57 -11.32 -36.37
CA ASN A 100 32.70 -12.49 -37.25
C ASN A 100 31.40 -12.98 -37.93
N ILE A 101 30.31 -12.22 -37.84
CA ILE A 101 29.05 -12.48 -38.55
C ILE A 101 29.04 -11.62 -39.82
N ASP A 102 29.04 -12.27 -40.98
CA ASP A 102 28.89 -11.61 -42.28
C ASP A 102 27.47 -11.08 -42.44
N GLN A 103 27.36 -9.80 -42.74
CA GLN A 103 26.07 -9.10 -42.88
C GLN A 103 25.45 -9.30 -44.27
N GLY A 104 26.14 -9.97 -45.20
CA GLY A 104 25.61 -10.40 -46.50
C GLY A 104 25.35 -9.28 -47.52
N ASN A 105 25.32 -8.03 -47.08
CA ASN A 105 25.08 -6.85 -47.92
C ASN A 105 26.38 -6.37 -48.58
N VAL A 106 26.58 -6.71 -49.85
CA VAL A 106 27.67 -6.16 -50.67
C VAL A 106 27.18 -4.93 -51.44
N LEU A 107 27.72 -3.77 -51.10
CA LEU A 107 27.44 -2.52 -51.82
C LEU A 107 28.40 -2.39 -53.00
N TYR A 108 27.87 -2.27 -54.21
CA TYR A 108 28.64 -1.96 -55.42
C TYR A 108 28.45 -0.50 -55.80
N THR A 109 29.55 0.21 -56.03
CA THR A 109 29.55 1.59 -56.51
C THR A 109 30.27 1.65 -57.85
N ASP A 110 29.58 2.10 -58.88
CA ASP A 110 30.18 2.44 -60.17
C ASP A 110 31.07 3.68 -60.01
N THR A 111 32.33 3.55 -60.42
CA THR A 111 33.34 4.61 -60.37
C THR A 111 33.89 4.95 -61.75
N THR A 112 33.20 4.52 -62.82
CA THR A 112 33.56 4.89 -64.18
C THR A 112 33.55 6.42 -64.34
N GLY A 113 34.68 6.96 -64.81
CA GLY A 113 34.86 8.41 -64.97
C GLY A 113 35.25 9.19 -63.71
N ALA A 114 35.40 8.54 -62.55
CA ALA A 114 35.91 9.19 -61.34
C ALA A 114 37.42 9.47 -61.41
N SER A 115 37.87 10.54 -60.76
CA SER A 115 39.29 10.80 -60.53
C SER A 115 39.83 9.90 -59.40
N PRO A 116 41.11 9.47 -59.43
CA PRO A 116 41.71 8.73 -58.32
C PRO A 116 41.63 9.44 -56.96
N SER A 117 41.52 10.77 -56.95
CA SER A 117 41.41 11.60 -55.75
C SER A 117 39.98 11.77 -55.22
N ASP A 118 38.96 11.33 -55.96
CA ASP A 118 37.56 11.55 -55.57
C ASP A 118 37.23 10.80 -54.29
N GLN A 119 36.39 11.41 -53.45
CA GLN A 119 35.90 10.77 -52.23
C GLN A 119 34.63 9.97 -52.52
N LEU A 120 34.65 8.69 -52.15
CA LEU A 120 33.52 7.79 -52.16
C LEU A 120 33.06 7.54 -50.73
N ARG A 121 31.81 7.87 -50.42
CA ARG A 121 31.15 7.47 -49.17
C ARG A 121 30.37 6.19 -49.39
N GLN A 122 30.73 5.14 -48.66
CA GLN A 122 30.03 3.85 -48.68
C GLN A 122 29.25 3.69 -47.38
N SER A 123 27.96 3.38 -47.53
CA SER A 123 27.00 3.27 -46.44
C SER A 123 26.31 1.91 -46.49
N ILE A 124 26.54 1.07 -45.49
CA ILE A 124 26.00 -0.28 -45.42
C ILE A 124 25.13 -0.40 -44.17
N LEU A 125 23.87 -0.75 -44.36
CA LEU A 125 22.98 -1.14 -43.29
C LEU A 125 23.36 -2.55 -42.83
N PHE A 126 23.47 -2.76 -41.53
CA PHE A 126 23.69 -4.09 -40.97
C PHE A 126 22.62 -4.43 -39.95
N ASP A 127 22.28 -5.71 -39.85
CA ASP A 127 21.25 -6.22 -38.96
C ASP A 127 21.86 -6.48 -37.58
N ALA A 128 21.39 -5.75 -36.58
CA ALA A 128 21.84 -5.86 -35.21
C ALA A 128 20.79 -6.48 -34.27
N GLU A 129 19.68 -7.02 -34.79
CA GLU A 129 18.56 -7.50 -33.95
C GLU A 129 18.96 -8.63 -32.99
N ASN A 130 19.93 -9.45 -33.41
CA ASN A 130 20.46 -10.58 -32.64
C ASN A 130 21.73 -10.25 -31.85
N PHE A 131 22.14 -8.98 -31.81
CA PHE A 131 23.27 -8.53 -30.99
C PHE A 131 22.76 -7.91 -29.70
N ASP A 132 23.36 -8.27 -28.57
CA ASP A 132 23.10 -7.57 -27.33
C ASP A 132 23.60 -6.12 -27.40
N THR A 133 23.17 -5.28 -26.45
CA THR A 133 23.72 -3.94 -26.32
C THR A 133 25.19 -4.02 -25.91
N GLY A 134 26.08 -3.43 -26.71
CA GLY A 134 27.51 -3.47 -26.43
C GLY A 134 28.41 -3.02 -27.56
N LYS A 135 29.71 -3.20 -27.35
CA LYS A 135 30.80 -2.87 -28.26
C LYS A 135 31.22 -4.12 -29.03
N TYR A 136 31.14 -4.06 -30.35
CA TYR A 136 31.50 -5.16 -31.24
C TYR A 136 32.59 -4.76 -32.21
N THR A 137 33.51 -5.68 -32.50
CA THR A 137 34.51 -5.47 -33.55
C THR A 137 33.85 -5.58 -34.92
N TYR A 138 34.32 -4.79 -35.88
CA TYR A 138 33.92 -4.92 -37.27
C TYR A 138 35.13 -5.12 -38.19
N GLN A 139 34.90 -5.76 -39.32
CA GLN A 139 35.80 -5.79 -40.48
C GLN A 139 35.07 -5.18 -41.66
N PHE A 140 35.63 -4.11 -42.22
CA PHE A 140 35.16 -3.49 -43.45
C PHE A 140 36.07 -3.94 -44.59
N ASN A 141 35.50 -4.75 -45.49
CA ASN A 141 36.19 -5.30 -46.64
C ASN A 141 35.84 -4.48 -47.87
N ARG A 142 36.84 -3.87 -48.50
CA ARG A 142 36.68 -3.10 -49.73
C ARG A 142 37.46 -3.77 -50.84
N THR A 143 36.87 -3.89 -52.02
CA THR A 143 37.54 -4.38 -53.22
C THR A 143 37.38 -3.35 -54.34
N SER A 144 38.51 -2.94 -54.92
CA SER A 144 38.56 -2.10 -56.11
C SER A 144 38.71 -3.00 -57.33
N HIS A 145 37.77 -2.92 -58.27
CA HIS A 145 37.71 -3.74 -59.47
C HIS A 145 38.18 -2.95 -60.70
N PHE A 146 39.16 -3.51 -61.41
CA PHE A 146 39.71 -3.01 -62.68
C PHE A 146 39.35 -3.99 -63.80
N ASP A 147 39.60 -3.61 -65.06
CA ASP A 147 39.22 -4.43 -66.23
C ASP A 147 39.67 -5.91 -66.17
N ARG A 148 40.84 -6.18 -65.54
CA ARG A 148 41.43 -7.53 -65.49
C ARG A 148 42.00 -7.91 -64.12
N SER A 149 41.77 -7.10 -63.09
CA SER A 149 42.34 -7.33 -61.76
C SER A 149 41.46 -6.71 -60.67
N ALA A 150 41.66 -7.14 -59.44
CA ALA A 150 41.01 -6.56 -58.28
C ALA A 150 41.99 -6.47 -57.11
N ILE A 151 41.84 -5.44 -56.28
CA ILE A 151 42.64 -5.26 -55.07
C ILE A 151 41.69 -5.11 -53.89
N SER A 152 41.89 -5.95 -52.87
CA SER A 152 41.11 -5.94 -51.64
C SER A 152 41.89 -5.34 -50.48
N SER A 153 41.18 -4.64 -49.60
CA SER A 153 41.71 -4.11 -48.35
C SER A 153 40.70 -4.31 -47.24
N THR A 154 41.17 -4.77 -46.09
CA THR A 154 40.36 -4.89 -44.88
C THR A 154 40.77 -3.84 -43.86
N ARG A 155 39.77 -3.25 -43.21
CA ARG A 155 39.97 -2.33 -42.09
C ARG A 155 39.15 -2.80 -40.91
N THR A 156 39.76 -2.80 -39.73
CA THR A 156 39.11 -3.18 -38.48
C THR A 156 38.81 -1.96 -37.61
N GLY A 157 37.84 -2.12 -36.74
CA GLY A 157 37.48 -1.13 -35.72
C GLY A 157 36.41 -1.70 -34.80
N PHE A 158 35.68 -0.83 -34.11
CA PHE A 158 34.53 -1.23 -33.31
C PHE A 158 33.30 -0.37 -33.64
N VAL A 159 32.13 -0.94 -33.40
CA VAL A 159 30.82 -0.29 -33.48
C VAL A 159 30.11 -0.48 -32.14
N LEU A 160 29.33 0.51 -31.74
CA LEU A 160 28.47 0.42 -30.55
C LEU A 160 27.05 0.09 -31.01
N ILE A 161 26.47 -0.95 -30.44
CA ILE A 161 25.10 -1.38 -30.68
C ILE A 161 24.30 -1.07 -29.42
N ASN A 162 23.21 -0.30 -29.58
CA ASN A 162 22.19 -0.11 -28.53
C ASN A 162 20.93 -0.82 -29.02
N ASN A 163 20.80 -2.09 -28.62
CA ASN A 163 19.66 -2.94 -28.92
C ASN A 163 18.72 -2.98 -27.71
N GLN A 164 17.52 -2.46 -27.90
CA GLN A 164 16.48 -2.37 -26.87
C GLN A 164 15.24 -3.18 -27.24
N ASN A 165 15.39 -4.16 -28.15
CA ASN A 165 14.30 -5.07 -28.52
C ASN A 165 13.72 -5.85 -27.32
N GLN A 166 14.55 -6.11 -26.30
CA GLN A 166 14.18 -6.79 -25.05
C GLN A 166 14.13 -5.84 -23.83
N SER A 167 13.83 -4.55 -24.03
CA SER A 167 13.67 -3.62 -22.91
C SER A 167 12.54 -4.09 -21.97
N PRO A 168 12.74 -4.09 -20.63
CA PRO A 168 11.73 -4.51 -19.65
C PRO A 168 10.42 -3.72 -19.70
N ILE A 169 10.46 -2.51 -20.25
CA ILE A 169 9.31 -1.60 -20.38
C ILE A 169 8.73 -1.58 -21.81
N GLY A 170 9.13 -2.53 -22.66
CA GLY A 170 8.70 -2.68 -24.05
C GLY A 170 9.78 -2.30 -25.05
N ALA A 171 9.81 -3.00 -26.19
CA ALA A 171 10.84 -2.83 -27.22
C ALA A 171 11.04 -1.35 -27.62
N GLY A 172 12.28 -0.87 -27.52
CA GLY A 172 12.67 0.50 -27.87
C GLY A 172 12.30 1.59 -26.86
N TRP A 173 11.70 1.26 -25.71
CA TRP A 173 11.40 2.22 -24.65
C TRP A 173 12.54 2.32 -23.63
N THR A 174 12.89 3.56 -23.27
CA THR A 174 13.79 3.93 -22.17
C THR A 174 13.11 4.88 -21.19
N ILE A 175 13.69 5.01 -20.00
CA ILE A 175 13.36 6.07 -19.04
C ILE A 175 14.42 7.15 -19.20
N ALA A 176 14.01 8.37 -19.53
CA ALA A 176 14.89 9.49 -19.88
C ALA A 176 15.88 9.85 -18.76
N GLN A 177 15.46 9.63 -17.51
CA GLN A 177 16.23 9.93 -16.31
C GLN A 177 17.15 8.78 -15.86
N VAL A 178 17.14 7.63 -16.54
CA VAL A 178 17.92 6.45 -16.13
C VAL A 178 18.99 6.15 -17.17
N ASP A 179 20.23 6.37 -16.76
CA ASP A 179 21.40 5.92 -17.50
C ASP A 179 21.75 4.48 -17.16
N ARG A 180 22.31 3.75 -18.12
CA ARG A 180 22.65 2.32 -18.00
C ARG A 180 24.10 2.08 -18.38
N LEU A 181 24.82 1.36 -17.53
CA LEU A 181 26.18 0.92 -17.79
C LEU A 181 26.17 -0.53 -18.30
N TYR A 182 26.94 -0.78 -19.35
CA TYR A 182 27.16 -2.09 -19.93
C TYR A 182 28.65 -2.38 -19.87
N GLU A 183 29.05 -3.33 -19.04
CA GLU A 183 30.42 -3.81 -19.00
C GLU A 183 30.79 -4.45 -20.35
N GLN A 184 31.99 -4.14 -20.83
CA GLN A 184 32.49 -4.64 -22.11
C GLN A 184 33.71 -5.54 -21.87
N THR A 185 34.00 -6.38 -22.86
CA THR A 185 35.25 -7.15 -22.86
C THR A 185 36.46 -6.22 -22.84
N GLY A 186 37.37 -6.41 -21.87
CA GLY A 186 38.62 -5.64 -21.77
C GLY A 186 38.57 -4.43 -20.82
N GLU A 187 37.65 -4.42 -19.85
CA GLU A 187 37.48 -3.35 -18.84
C GLU A 187 36.99 -2.00 -19.39
N ASP A 188 36.52 -1.96 -20.63
CA ASP A 188 35.77 -0.83 -21.16
C ASP A 188 34.34 -0.84 -20.60
N VAL A 189 33.73 0.33 -20.49
CA VAL A 189 32.33 0.46 -20.07
C VAL A 189 31.58 1.30 -21.09
N MET A 190 30.45 0.79 -21.57
CA MET A 190 29.54 1.53 -22.44
C MET A 190 28.41 2.13 -21.61
N LEU A 191 28.24 3.44 -21.68
CA LEU A 191 27.11 4.16 -21.08
C LEU A 191 26.03 4.35 -22.16
N VAL A 192 24.83 3.88 -21.87
CA VAL A 192 23.62 4.22 -22.62
C VAL A 192 22.82 5.19 -21.77
N GLU A 193 22.75 6.44 -22.20
CA GLU A 193 21.99 7.46 -21.49
C GLU A 193 20.48 7.19 -21.62
N GLY A 194 19.68 7.71 -20.70
CA GLY A 194 18.22 7.62 -20.79
C GLY A 194 17.64 8.21 -22.08
N SER A 195 18.37 9.13 -22.72
CA SER A 195 18.09 9.68 -24.07
C SER A 195 18.24 8.66 -25.21
N GLY A 196 18.83 7.48 -24.94
CA GLY A 196 19.20 6.45 -25.92
C GLY A 196 20.54 6.71 -26.62
N SER A 197 21.25 7.79 -26.26
CA SER A 197 22.61 8.09 -26.74
C SER A 197 23.63 7.14 -26.11
N THR A 198 24.74 6.88 -26.81
CA THR A 198 25.76 5.94 -26.35
C THR A 198 27.12 6.62 -26.24
N ARG A 199 27.84 6.32 -25.15
CA ARG A 199 29.24 6.72 -24.95
C ARG A 199 30.07 5.50 -24.56
N LEU A 200 31.32 5.47 -24.98
CA LEU A 200 32.26 4.42 -24.60
C LEU A 200 33.37 5.03 -23.74
N TYR A 201 33.50 4.52 -22.53
CA TYR A 201 34.61 4.79 -21.63
C TYR A 201 35.64 3.70 -21.82
N GLN A 202 36.75 4.06 -22.44
CA GLN A 202 37.86 3.14 -22.66
C GLN A 202 38.80 3.19 -21.46
N LYS A 203 39.27 2.03 -21.02
CA LYS A 203 40.26 1.97 -19.93
C LYS A 203 41.54 2.70 -20.34
N ALA A 204 41.76 3.88 -19.77
CA ALA A 204 43.04 4.55 -19.71
C ALA A 204 43.54 4.48 -18.26
N PHE A 205 44.71 3.87 -18.05
CA PHE A 205 45.48 3.76 -16.80
C PHE A 205 44.85 4.34 -15.51
N ALA A 206 43.88 3.65 -14.90
CA ALA A 206 43.60 3.69 -13.46
C ALA A 206 42.62 2.56 -13.10
N LYS A 207 42.93 1.81 -12.03
CA LYS A 207 41.96 0.92 -11.38
C LYS A 207 40.81 1.76 -10.84
N PHE A 208 39.58 1.24 -10.87
CA PHE A 208 38.57 1.67 -9.90
C PHE A 208 39.09 1.25 -8.51
N GLU A 209 39.60 2.21 -7.75
CA GLU A 209 39.82 2.02 -6.32
C GLU A 209 38.48 2.18 -5.59
N SER A 210 38.32 1.47 -4.47
CA SER A 210 37.18 1.65 -3.56
C SER A 210 36.92 3.14 -3.31
N PRO A 211 35.65 3.56 -3.12
CA PRO A 211 35.32 4.96 -2.91
C PRO A 211 36.25 5.56 -1.86
N LYS A 212 36.97 6.60 -2.27
CA LYS A 212 37.86 7.36 -1.39
C LYS A 212 37.01 7.87 -0.23
N THR A 213 37.32 7.46 1.00
CA THR A 213 36.74 8.09 2.19
C THR A 213 37.18 9.56 2.17
N LEU A 214 36.24 10.47 1.85
CA LEU A 214 36.52 11.90 1.69
C LEU A 214 36.72 12.56 3.06
N SER A 215 35.96 12.12 4.05
CA SER A 215 36.07 12.52 5.47
C SER A 215 35.51 11.43 6.38
N SER A 216 36.07 11.26 7.58
CA SER A 216 35.52 10.42 8.64
C SER A 216 35.03 11.31 9.78
N ILE A 217 33.74 11.24 10.10
CA ILE A 217 33.19 11.78 11.34
C ILE A 217 32.91 10.57 12.23
N GLU A 218 33.61 10.47 13.36
CA GLU A 218 33.28 9.46 14.38
C GLU A 218 32.06 9.96 15.15
N ILE A 219 30.94 9.27 14.95
CA ILE A 219 29.67 9.55 15.62
C ILE A 219 29.26 8.24 16.28
N SER A 220 29.12 8.26 17.60
CA SER A 220 28.60 7.10 18.32
C SER A 220 27.08 7.06 18.11
N LEU A 221 26.59 5.98 17.50
CA LEU A 221 25.20 5.84 17.10
C LEU A 221 24.53 4.81 18.01
N GLN A 222 23.42 5.16 18.65
CA GLN A 222 22.57 4.17 19.33
C GLN A 222 21.26 3.87 18.60
N ASN A 223 20.59 4.86 17.97
CA ASN A 223 19.18 4.70 17.59
C ASN A 223 18.83 4.96 16.10
N GLY A 224 19.39 5.97 15.43
CA GLY A 224 19.03 6.24 14.03
C GLY A 224 19.75 7.41 13.33
N MET A 225 19.74 7.37 12.00
CA MET A 225 20.16 8.47 11.12
C MET A 225 19.22 8.56 9.91
N VAL A 226 19.00 9.76 9.41
CA VAL A 226 18.26 10.02 8.16
C VAL A 226 18.91 11.13 7.37
N SER A 227 18.74 11.11 6.05
CA SER A 227 19.31 12.12 5.16
C SER A 227 18.27 12.72 4.23
N GLY A 228 18.37 14.01 3.96
CA GLY A 228 17.45 14.80 3.16
C GLY A 228 18.03 16.20 2.96
N ASP A 229 17.51 16.96 2.00
CA ASP A 229 17.89 18.37 1.79
C ASP A 229 17.06 19.23 2.76
N LEU A 230 17.59 19.53 3.94
CA LEU A 230 16.87 20.16 5.05
C LEU A 230 16.94 21.70 4.99
N ASN A 231 17.82 22.24 4.15
CA ASN A 231 18.00 23.68 3.95
C ASN A 231 17.75 24.13 2.49
N ASN A 232 17.20 23.25 1.65
CA ASN A 232 16.88 23.47 0.24
C ASN A 232 18.04 24.03 -0.60
N ASP A 233 19.28 23.69 -0.25
CA ASP A 233 20.46 24.13 -1.00
C ASP A 233 20.81 23.20 -2.17
N GLY A 234 20.04 22.11 -2.32
CA GLY A 234 20.21 21.10 -3.36
C GLY A 234 21.20 20.01 -3.00
N ASN A 235 21.82 20.07 -1.82
CA ASN A 235 22.72 19.05 -1.30
C ASN A 235 22.03 18.21 -0.22
N ILE A 236 22.49 16.97 -0.06
CA ILE A 236 21.94 16.09 0.97
C ILE A 236 22.59 16.39 2.32
N ASP A 237 21.75 16.70 3.30
CA ASP A 237 22.09 16.87 4.70
C ASP A 237 21.87 15.58 5.49
N LEU A 238 22.33 15.58 6.75
CA LEU A 238 22.23 14.44 7.65
C LEU A 238 21.68 14.87 9.00
N LEU A 239 20.61 14.20 9.45
CA LEU A 239 20.04 14.34 10.77
C LEU A 239 20.32 13.08 11.59
N ILE A 240 20.86 13.27 12.79
CA ILE A 240 21.32 12.17 13.63
C ILE A 240 20.72 12.30 15.03
N THR A 241 20.32 11.17 15.60
CA THR A 241 19.95 11.08 17.02
C THR A 241 21.22 11.03 17.89
N GLU A 242 21.39 11.98 18.83
CA GLU A 242 22.55 12.07 19.72
C GLU A 242 22.69 10.83 20.63
N GLU A 243 23.93 10.48 21.02
CA GLU A 243 24.22 9.44 22.01
C GLU A 243 24.03 9.96 23.45
N GLY A 244 23.36 9.16 24.29
CA GLY A 244 23.36 9.32 25.73
C GLY A 244 22.19 8.58 26.39
N ASP A 245 22.19 8.50 27.72
CA ASP A 245 21.03 7.98 28.47
C ASP A 245 19.76 8.85 28.28
N ARG A 246 19.90 10.03 27.63
CA ARG A 246 18.94 11.15 27.60
C ARG A 246 19.06 12.06 26.35
N PRO A 247 18.84 11.58 25.11
CA PRO A 247 18.92 12.44 23.94
C PRO A 247 17.66 13.31 23.81
N ASP A 248 17.82 14.60 24.10
CA ASP A 248 16.78 15.64 24.02
C ASP A 248 16.76 16.38 22.67
N GLU A 249 17.69 16.06 21.77
CA GLU A 249 18.00 16.87 20.58
C GLU A 249 18.45 15.97 19.41
N PHE A 250 18.10 16.37 18.19
CA PHE A 250 18.74 15.87 16.98
C PHE A 250 19.93 16.74 16.60
N LEU A 251 20.97 16.14 16.04
CA LEU A 251 22.14 16.84 15.50
C LEU A 251 21.98 16.98 13.99
N LEU A 252 21.98 18.23 13.50
CA LEU A 252 21.92 18.53 12.08
C LEU A 252 23.31 18.79 11.52
N TYR A 253 23.67 18.06 10.47
CA TYR A 253 24.88 18.26 9.67
C TYR A 253 24.49 18.65 8.25
N LEU A 254 24.99 19.79 7.78
CA LEU A 254 24.74 20.25 6.42
C LEU A 254 25.79 19.72 5.44
N GLY A 255 25.32 19.28 4.27
CA GLY A 255 26.15 18.75 3.20
C GLY A 255 26.60 19.83 2.21
N ASP A 256 27.81 19.69 1.69
CA ASP A 256 28.33 20.61 0.65
C ASP A 256 28.17 20.08 -0.78
N GLY A 257 27.47 18.96 -0.95
CA GLY A 257 27.29 18.26 -2.24
C GLY A 257 28.51 17.48 -2.72
N HIS A 258 29.64 17.59 -2.02
CA HIS A 258 30.90 16.93 -2.36
C HIS A 258 31.27 15.84 -1.34
N GLY A 259 30.32 15.45 -0.49
CA GLY A 259 30.49 14.41 0.53
C GLY A 259 31.12 14.90 1.84
N ASN A 260 31.30 16.21 2.03
CA ASN A 260 31.66 16.77 3.33
C ASN A 260 30.39 17.17 4.08
N LEU A 261 30.37 16.89 5.39
CA LEU A 261 29.29 17.22 6.30
C LEU A 261 29.82 18.15 7.39
N SER A 262 29.11 19.24 7.65
CA SER A 262 29.47 20.23 8.67
C SER A 262 28.38 20.30 9.73
N PHE A 263 28.73 20.17 11.01
CA PHE A 263 27.77 20.39 12.09
C PHE A 263 27.18 21.80 11.98
N SER A 264 25.86 21.88 11.95
CA SER A 264 25.11 23.14 11.80
C SER A 264 24.48 23.55 13.11
N SER A 265 23.58 22.71 13.64
CA SER A 265 22.77 23.07 14.80
C SER A 265 22.27 21.82 15.53
N LYS A 266 21.71 22.07 16.71
CA LYS A 266 20.88 21.11 17.42
C LYS A 266 19.41 21.46 17.21
N VAL A 267 18.59 20.46 16.94
CA VAL A 267 17.15 20.59 16.79
C VAL A 267 16.50 20.02 18.04
N ASN A 268 15.75 20.84 18.78
CA ASN A 268 15.07 20.41 20.00
C ASN A 268 14.16 19.22 19.69
N ALA A 269 14.33 18.09 20.37
CA ALA A 269 13.49 16.94 20.20
C ALA A 269 12.14 17.10 20.95
N ILE A 270 11.28 16.13 20.72
CA ILE A 270 9.89 16.03 21.17
C ILE A 270 9.88 15.82 22.70
N ARG A 271 9.23 16.72 23.46
CA ARG A 271 9.24 16.69 24.94
C ARG A 271 7.87 16.30 25.50
N ALA A 272 7.70 15.01 25.80
CA ALA A 272 6.59 14.56 26.66
C ALA A 272 7.06 14.37 28.12
N CYS A 273 6.43 15.09 29.05
CA CYS A 273 6.47 14.85 30.52
C CYS A 273 7.83 14.94 31.26
N GLY A 274 8.89 15.53 30.69
CA GLY A 274 10.15 15.80 31.43
C GLY A 274 10.99 14.55 31.76
N PHE A 275 10.87 13.49 30.97
CA PHE A 275 11.70 12.28 31.01
C PHE A 275 12.08 11.84 29.58
N ASP A 276 13.28 11.28 29.42
CA ASP A 276 14.03 11.30 28.15
C ASP A 276 14.06 9.94 27.43
N GLY A 277 13.90 9.93 26.09
CA GLY A 277 14.50 8.92 25.20
C GLY A 277 13.71 8.59 23.94
N PHE A 278 14.29 8.93 22.79
CA PHE A 278 13.86 8.53 21.44
C PHE A 278 14.07 7.03 21.23
N VAL A 279 13.09 6.32 20.66
CA VAL A 279 13.21 4.90 20.29
C VAL A 279 12.73 4.74 18.85
N GLY A 280 13.70 4.67 17.93
CA GLY A 280 13.45 4.49 16.49
C GLY A 280 14.41 5.31 15.64
N THR A 281 14.24 5.22 14.33
CA THR A 281 14.76 6.18 13.34
C THR A 281 13.68 7.23 13.07
N PRO A 282 13.98 8.54 13.07
CA PRO A 282 13.00 9.54 12.61
C PRO A 282 12.70 9.36 11.11
N GLU A 283 11.64 9.97 10.61
CA GLU A 283 11.33 10.08 9.18
C GLU A 283 11.40 11.54 8.72
N LEU A 284 11.77 11.76 7.46
CA LEU A 284 11.83 13.08 6.82
C LEU A 284 10.84 13.16 5.66
N GLU A 285 9.76 13.91 5.82
CA GLU A 285 8.71 14.06 4.82
C GLU A 285 8.06 15.45 4.89
N ASP A 286 7.42 15.89 3.81
CA ASP A 286 6.69 17.17 3.73
C ASP A 286 5.25 16.98 4.24
N ILE A 287 5.05 17.09 5.56
CA ILE A 287 3.79 16.77 6.25
C ILE A 287 2.74 17.87 6.06
N ASN A 288 3.17 19.13 5.92
CA ASN A 288 2.30 20.29 5.77
C ASN A 288 2.17 20.78 4.31
N ASN A 289 2.70 20.01 3.35
CA ASN A 289 2.69 20.32 1.92
C ASN A 289 3.29 21.69 1.56
N ASP A 290 4.21 22.23 2.35
CA ASP A 290 4.87 23.51 2.07
C ASP A 290 6.11 23.37 1.17
N GLY A 291 6.52 22.13 0.88
CA GLY A 291 7.64 21.79 0.02
C GLY A 291 8.97 21.67 0.75
N ASN A 292 9.01 21.86 2.06
CA ASN A 292 10.18 21.63 2.91
C ASN A 292 10.06 20.27 3.60
N LEU A 293 11.21 19.68 3.97
CA LEU A 293 11.22 18.44 4.74
C LEU A 293 10.98 18.73 6.23
N ASP A 294 10.00 18.04 6.79
CA ASP A 294 9.67 18.04 8.21
C ASP A 294 10.27 16.80 8.89
N ILE A 295 10.37 16.84 10.22
CA ILE A 295 10.82 15.69 11.02
C ILE A 295 9.62 15.06 11.70
N VAL A 296 9.44 13.75 11.52
CA VAL A 296 8.51 12.95 12.31
C VAL A 296 9.30 11.95 13.15
N GLY A 297 8.99 11.87 14.44
CA GLY A 297 9.73 10.98 15.33
C GLY A 297 8.93 10.51 16.53
N THR A 298 9.42 9.46 17.17
CA THR A 298 8.75 8.78 18.29
C THR A 298 9.46 9.06 19.61
N ASN A 299 8.70 9.51 20.60
CA ASN A 299 9.13 9.47 21.98
C ASN A 299 8.52 8.23 22.63
N SER A 300 9.35 7.23 22.94
CA SER A 300 8.82 5.99 23.52
C SER A 300 9.66 5.35 24.62
N GLN A 301 9.03 5.13 25.76
CA GLN A 301 9.65 4.56 26.96
C GLN A 301 8.93 3.29 27.42
N ARG A 302 9.70 2.31 27.91
CA ARG A 302 9.19 0.98 28.28
C ARG A 302 8.23 0.99 29.49
N LEU A 303 8.17 2.08 30.25
CA LEU A 303 7.55 2.11 31.60
C LEU A 303 6.75 3.38 31.93
N THR A 304 6.41 4.24 30.96
CA THR A 304 5.65 5.48 31.22
C THR A 304 4.43 5.60 30.31
N SER A 305 3.42 6.36 30.74
CA SER A 305 2.21 6.70 29.97
C SER A 305 2.41 7.90 29.02
N CYS A 306 3.63 8.40 28.88
CA CYS A 306 3.96 9.63 28.15
C CYS A 306 4.63 9.33 26.80
N ASN A 307 4.05 8.42 26.03
CA ASN A 307 4.53 8.09 24.68
C ASN A 307 3.80 8.95 23.65
N SER A 308 4.55 9.59 22.76
CA SER A 308 4.01 10.46 21.72
C SER A 308 4.75 10.28 20.39
N VAL A 309 4.07 10.64 19.31
CA VAL A 309 4.74 11.01 18.05
C VAL A 309 4.85 12.52 18.05
N GLY A 310 6.00 13.04 17.66
CA GLY A 310 6.18 14.47 17.49
C GLY A 310 6.55 14.81 16.06
N ILE A 311 6.01 15.93 15.60
CA ILE A 311 6.20 16.48 14.26
C ILE A 311 6.83 17.86 14.40
N LEU A 312 7.93 18.10 13.69
CA LEU A 312 8.62 19.38 13.67
C LEU A 312 8.64 19.88 12.24
N LEU A 313 7.96 20.99 11.98
CA LEU A 313 7.82 21.55 10.65
C LEU A 313 9.10 22.31 10.27
N GLY A 314 9.69 21.96 9.13
CA GLY A 314 10.90 22.58 8.60
C GLY A 314 10.61 23.91 7.92
N ASP A 315 11.50 24.88 8.08
CA ASP A 315 11.38 26.18 7.40
C ASP A 315 12.13 26.22 6.06
N GLY A 316 12.74 25.10 5.67
CA GLY A 316 13.55 24.98 4.46
C GLY A 316 14.89 25.71 4.52
N ASN A 317 15.31 26.22 5.69
CA ASN A 317 16.63 26.85 5.91
C ASN A 317 17.42 26.12 7.01
N GLY A 318 17.03 24.88 7.33
CA GLY A 318 17.63 24.07 8.40
C GLY A 318 17.16 24.45 9.82
N ALA A 319 16.08 25.23 9.97
CA ALA A 319 15.41 25.43 11.25
C ALA A 319 14.04 24.75 11.28
N PHE A 320 13.55 24.47 12.49
CA PHE A 320 12.33 23.71 12.71
C PHE A 320 11.42 24.39 13.74
N SER A 321 10.11 24.15 13.60
CA SER A 321 9.09 24.63 14.52
C SER A 321 9.22 24.02 15.92
N SER A 322 8.41 24.52 16.86
CA SER A 322 8.15 23.76 18.09
C SER A 322 7.40 22.45 17.75
N PRO A 323 7.64 21.35 18.49
CA PRO A 323 7.00 20.07 18.19
C PRO A 323 5.48 20.12 18.33
N ILE A 324 4.78 19.56 17.35
CA ILE A 324 3.37 19.18 17.43
C ILE A 324 3.33 17.75 17.94
N GLU A 325 2.64 17.50 19.06
CA GLU A 325 2.61 16.17 19.69
C GLU A 325 1.28 15.44 19.46
N LEU A 326 1.38 14.24 18.90
CA LEU A 326 0.31 13.26 18.86
C LEU A 326 0.44 12.36 20.08
N ASN A 327 -0.50 12.49 21.01
CA ASN A 327 -0.55 11.64 22.19
C ASN A 327 -0.99 10.23 21.79
N THR A 328 -0.14 9.25 22.07
CA THR A 328 -0.40 7.87 21.68
C THR A 328 -0.57 6.94 22.90
N VAL A 329 -0.39 7.46 24.12
CA VAL A 329 -0.71 6.86 25.44
C VAL A 329 0.09 5.58 25.81
N ASP A 330 0.65 4.87 24.84
CA ASP A 330 1.39 3.60 24.99
C ASP A 330 2.61 3.51 24.06
N ARG A 331 3.52 2.58 24.33
CA ARG A 331 4.80 2.43 23.65
C ARG A 331 4.63 2.28 22.13
N VAL A 332 5.27 3.17 21.39
CA VAL A 332 5.41 3.10 19.93
C VAL A 332 6.74 2.44 19.61
N PHE A 333 6.75 1.44 18.72
CA PHE A 333 7.99 0.77 18.33
C PHE A 333 8.52 1.24 16.97
N ASP A 334 7.62 1.50 16.05
CA ASP A 334 7.94 1.90 14.68
C ASP A 334 6.90 2.88 14.16
N ILE A 335 7.29 3.67 13.15
CA ILE A 335 6.48 4.69 12.50
C ILE A 335 6.59 4.54 10.98
N VAL A 336 5.53 4.86 10.26
CA VAL A 336 5.52 4.97 8.80
C VAL A 336 4.70 6.19 8.41
N VAL A 337 5.25 7.03 7.53
CA VAL A 337 4.54 8.16 6.92
C VAL A 337 4.18 7.82 5.47
N ALA A 338 2.89 7.88 5.13
CA ALA A 338 2.41 7.56 3.78
C ALA A 338 1.00 8.12 3.53
N ASP A 339 0.66 8.45 2.28
CA ASP A 339 -0.72 8.78 1.88
C ASP A 339 -1.52 7.48 1.72
N LEU A 340 -2.29 7.10 2.75
CA LEU A 340 -3.04 5.84 2.76
C LEU A 340 -4.45 6.01 2.20
N ASN A 341 -5.01 7.21 2.14
CA ASN A 341 -6.37 7.44 1.64
C ASN A 341 -6.39 8.10 0.26
N SER A 342 -5.22 8.19 -0.41
CA SER A 342 -5.02 8.77 -1.73
C SER A 342 -5.56 10.20 -1.86
N ASN A 343 -5.56 10.97 -0.76
CA ASN A 343 -6.06 12.34 -0.76
C ASN A 343 -4.97 13.38 -1.05
N GLY A 344 -3.70 12.95 -1.18
CA GLY A 344 -2.53 13.78 -1.44
C GLY A 344 -1.84 14.33 -0.19
N ASN A 345 -2.36 14.04 1.02
CA ASN A 345 -1.76 14.39 2.30
C ASN A 345 -1.15 13.14 2.93
N LEU A 346 -0.04 13.34 3.65
CA LEU A 346 0.63 12.23 4.32
C LEU A 346 -0.05 11.89 5.65
N ASP A 347 -0.27 10.60 5.86
CA ASP A 347 -0.80 10.02 7.09
C ASP A 347 0.36 9.40 7.92
N ILE A 348 0.14 9.23 9.22
CA ILE A 348 1.11 8.60 10.13
C ILE A 348 0.57 7.28 10.65
N VAL A 349 1.35 6.21 10.56
CA VAL A 349 1.04 4.90 11.16
C VAL A 349 2.04 4.58 12.25
N VAL A 350 1.57 4.08 13.39
CA VAL A 350 2.42 3.64 14.50
C VAL A 350 2.07 2.24 15.02
N SER A 351 3.09 1.49 15.46
CA SER A 351 2.91 0.16 16.04
C SER A 351 2.80 0.21 17.57
N LYS A 352 1.76 -0.43 18.12
CA LYS A 352 1.46 -0.45 19.56
C LYS A 352 1.70 -1.82 20.16
N VAL A 353 2.90 -1.99 20.72
CA VAL A 353 3.40 -3.28 21.20
C VAL A 353 2.50 -3.91 22.27
N PHE A 354 2.08 -3.12 23.27
CA PHE A 354 1.35 -3.64 24.43
C PHE A 354 -0.17 -3.64 24.26
N GLN A 355 -0.69 -2.89 23.29
CA GLN A 355 -2.11 -2.90 22.89
C GLN A 355 -2.42 -3.77 21.67
N TYR A 356 -1.41 -4.44 21.10
CA TYR A 356 -1.58 -5.44 20.03
C TYR A 356 -2.24 -4.89 18.75
N ARG A 357 -2.03 -3.60 18.47
CA ARG A 357 -2.65 -2.86 17.37
C ARG A 357 -1.66 -1.96 16.62
N VAL A 358 -2.08 -1.45 15.47
CA VAL A 358 -1.50 -0.28 14.83
C VAL A 358 -2.51 0.87 14.90
N GLU A 359 -2.00 2.10 14.93
CA GLU A 359 -2.80 3.32 14.91
C GLU A 359 -2.45 4.13 13.67
N VAL A 360 -3.46 4.59 12.93
CA VAL A 360 -3.34 5.41 11.73
C VAL A 360 -3.93 6.80 12.01
N PHE A 361 -3.12 7.84 11.88
CA PHE A 361 -3.49 9.24 12.02
C PHE A 361 -3.58 9.85 10.62
N TYR A 362 -4.77 10.26 10.18
CA TYR A 362 -4.91 10.85 8.84
C TYR A 362 -4.53 12.32 8.83
N GLY A 363 -3.67 12.71 7.90
CA GLY A 363 -3.15 14.07 7.78
C GLY A 363 -4.14 15.02 7.11
N ASP A 364 -4.22 16.24 7.61
CA ASP A 364 -4.97 17.33 6.96
C ASP A 364 -4.16 18.12 5.93
N GLY A 365 -2.86 17.79 5.80
CA GLY A 365 -1.93 18.44 4.88
C GLY A 365 -1.48 19.83 5.31
N SER A 366 -1.76 20.26 6.55
CA SER A 366 -1.30 21.51 7.17
C SER A 366 -0.48 21.25 8.45
N GLY A 367 -0.04 20.01 8.66
CA GLY A 367 0.63 19.57 9.90
C GLY A 367 -0.33 19.08 11.00
N GLY A 368 -1.64 19.09 10.74
CA GLY A 368 -2.65 18.56 11.65
C GLY A 368 -3.07 17.13 11.30
N PHE A 369 -3.62 16.42 12.28
CA PHE A 369 -4.02 15.02 12.15
C PHE A 369 -5.39 14.77 12.78
N SER A 370 -6.16 13.84 12.20
CA SER A 370 -7.41 13.36 12.74
C SER A 370 -7.22 12.53 14.02
N ALA A 371 -8.33 12.15 14.66
CA ALA A 371 -8.30 11.07 15.63
C ALA A 371 -7.79 9.77 14.96
N ALA A 372 -7.05 8.95 15.72
CA ALA A 372 -6.44 7.75 15.19
C ALA A 372 -7.45 6.63 14.89
N LEU A 373 -7.39 6.06 13.69
CA LEU A 373 -7.98 4.76 13.39
C LEU A 373 -7.13 3.67 14.04
N ASN A 374 -7.76 2.81 14.83
CA ASN A 374 -7.08 1.73 15.53
C ASN A 374 -7.32 0.42 14.76
N ILE A 375 -6.27 -0.35 14.46
CA ILE A 375 -6.38 -1.61 13.72
C ILE A 375 -5.68 -2.75 14.48
N PRO A 376 -6.40 -3.77 14.97
CA PRO A 376 -5.78 -4.86 15.70
C PRO A 376 -5.03 -5.82 14.79
N VAL A 377 -3.74 -6.02 15.10
CA VAL A 377 -2.83 -6.81 14.25
C VAL A 377 -2.41 -8.09 14.92
N GLY A 378 -2.51 -8.20 16.25
CA GLY A 378 -2.11 -9.38 17.02
C GLY A 378 -0.96 -9.06 17.96
N ARG A 379 -0.49 -10.05 18.73
CA ARG A 379 0.46 -9.80 19.82
C ARG A 379 1.81 -9.28 19.33
N ASN A 380 2.34 -8.28 20.05
CA ASN A 380 3.69 -7.74 19.87
C ASN A 380 3.97 -7.23 18.43
N PRO A 381 3.19 -6.27 17.90
CA PRO A 381 3.53 -5.61 16.64
C PRO A 381 4.80 -4.79 16.81
N VAL A 382 5.74 -4.97 15.89
CA VAL A 382 7.08 -4.39 16.00
C VAL A 382 7.33 -3.46 14.82
N PHE A 383 7.59 -4.04 13.65
CA PHE A 383 7.95 -3.31 12.44
C PHE A 383 6.75 -3.10 11.52
N LEU A 384 6.73 -1.94 10.85
CA LEU A 384 5.74 -1.50 9.90
C LEU A 384 6.38 -1.17 8.56
N GLU A 385 5.65 -1.35 7.47
CA GLU A 385 6.05 -0.84 6.16
C GLU A 385 4.78 -0.61 5.33
N ALA A 386 4.74 0.50 4.59
CA ALA A 386 3.70 0.75 3.59
C ALA A 386 4.17 0.32 2.19
N GLY A 387 3.30 -0.28 1.40
CA GLY A 387 3.65 -0.69 0.04
C GLY A 387 2.48 -1.28 -0.72
N TYR A 388 2.62 -1.42 -2.04
CA TYR A 388 1.60 -2.02 -2.89
C TYR A 388 1.71 -3.56 -2.84
N PHE A 389 0.89 -4.23 -2.03
CA PHE A 389 1.00 -5.69 -1.82
C PHE A 389 0.03 -6.49 -2.69
N ASN A 390 -1.08 -5.92 -3.16
CA ASN A 390 -2.09 -6.62 -3.97
C ASN A 390 -2.28 -6.08 -5.42
N ARG A 391 -1.57 -5.01 -5.80
CA ARG A 391 -1.62 -4.35 -7.13
C ARG A 391 -2.94 -3.64 -7.47
N ASP A 392 -3.75 -3.25 -6.49
CA ASP A 392 -4.91 -2.38 -6.71
C ASP A 392 -4.54 -0.89 -6.93
N LYS A 393 -3.30 -0.52 -6.60
CA LYS A 393 -2.69 0.83 -6.65
C LYS A 393 -3.01 1.68 -5.42
N ASP A 394 -3.49 1.07 -4.36
CA ASP A 394 -3.65 1.67 -3.06
C ASP A 394 -2.51 1.19 -2.14
N LEU A 395 -1.98 2.07 -1.28
CA LEU A 395 -0.90 1.69 -0.38
C LEU A 395 -1.44 0.80 0.74
N ASP A 396 -0.93 -0.42 0.82
CA ASP A 396 -1.24 -1.39 1.87
C ASP A 396 -0.21 -1.27 3.02
N LEU A 397 -0.47 -1.96 4.15
CA LEU A 397 0.47 -2.04 5.26
C LEU A 397 0.90 -3.48 5.53
N ILE A 398 2.16 -3.70 5.87
CA ILE A 398 2.64 -4.95 6.45
C ILE A 398 3.17 -4.71 7.86
N VAL A 399 2.81 -5.62 8.76
CA VAL A 399 3.13 -5.54 10.18
C VAL A 399 3.79 -6.84 10.63
N SER A 400 4.95 -6.74 11.25
CA SER A 400 5.58 -7.89 11.92
C SER A 400 4.99 -8.06 13.31
N ILE A 401 4.46 -9.24 13.63
CA ILE A 401 3.89 -9.59 14.93
C ILE A 401 4.61 -10.80 15.54
N GLY A 402 4.55 -10.96 16.87
CA GLY A 402 5.20 -12.07 17.60
C GLY A 402 6.62 -11.78 18.08
N ARG A 403 7.25 -12.74 18.78
CA ARG A 403 8.63 -12.62 19.26
C ARG A 403 9.57 -13.27 18.26
N ALA A 404 10.44 -12.48 17.62
CA ALA A 404 11.53 -12.94 16.75
C ALA A 404 11.10 -13.98 15.70
N GLY A 405 10.40 -13.53 14.64
CA GLY A 405 10.40 -14.23 13.35
C GLY A 405 9.16 -15.04 12.99
N GLU A 406 8.13 -15.12 13.84
CA GLU A 406 6.96 -15.96 13.55
C GLU A 406 5.65 -15.15 13.59
N SER A 407 5.35 -14.51 12.45
CA SER A 407 4.05 -14.05 11.93
C SER A 407 4.12 -12.62 11.38
N GLN A 408 3.73 -12.45 10.11
CA GLN A 408 3.53 -11.15 9.48
C GLN A 408 2.05 -11.01 9.15
N VAL A 409 1.51 -9.81 9.30
CA VAL A 409 0.15 -9.46 8.92
C VAL A 409 0.23 -8.45 7.78
N VAL A 410 -0.45 -8.72 6.67
CA VAL A 410 -0.70 -7.70 5.64
C VAL A 410 -2.11 -7.17 5.86
N LEU A 411 -2.23 -5.86 6.00
CA LEU A 411 -3.48 -5.12 6.01
C LEU A 411 -3.68 -4.58 4.60
N ILE A 412 -4.70 -5.07 3.92
CA ILE A 412 -5.03 -4.62 2.57
C ILE A 412 -5.95 -3.42 2.67
N ASN A 413 -5.54 -2.32 2.05
CA ASN A 413 -6.26 -1.07 2.02
C ASN A 413 -7.29 -1.08 0.89
N ASP A 414 -8.40 -0.36 1.04
CA ASP A 414 -9.43 -0.19 0.01
C ASP A 414 -9.30 1.12 -0.78
N GLY A 415 -8.20 1.86 -0.57
CA GLY A 415 -7.93 3.16 -1.18
C GLY A 415 -8.57 4.35 -0.45
N THR A 416 -9.42 4.11 0.55
CA THR A 416 -9.98 5.16 1.42
C THR A 416 -9.23 5.30 2.75
N GLY A 417 -8.14 4.55 2.91
CA GLY A 417 -7.38 4.44 4.15
C GLY A 417 -7.97 3.42 5.12
N LYS A 418 -8.98 2.64 4.71
CA LYS A 418 -9.58 1.57 5.52
C LYS A 418 -9.03 0.22 5.12
N PHE A 419 -8.96 -0.72 6.08
CA PHE A 419 -8.30 -2.01 5.90
C PHE A 419 -9.27 -3.19 6.12
N PRO A 420 -10.16 -3.49 5.16
CA PRO A 420 -11.20 -4.51 5.33
C PRO A 420 -10.67 -5.95 5.31
N THR A 421 -9.47 -6.18 4.77
CA THR A 421 -8.87 -7.52 4.65
C THR A 421 -7.55 -7.61 5.41
N LYS A 422 -7.37 -8.75 6.09
CA LYS A 422 -6.17 -9.07 6.86
C LYS A 422 -5.63 -10.44 6.44
N THR A 423 -4.39 -10.48 5.98
CA THR A 423 -3.71 -11.72 5.58
C THR A 423 -2.61 -12.07 6.56
N LEU A 424 -2.66 -13.28 7.16
CA LEU A 424 -1.57 -13.79 7.98
C LEU A 424 -0.57 -14.52 7.08
N LYS A 425 0.65 -13.98 6.95
CA LYS A 425 1.71 -14.54 6.10
C LYS A 425 2.42 -15.76 6.67
N ALA A 426 2.22 -16.09 7.95
CA ALA A 426 2.78 -17.31 8.55
C ALA A 426 2.31 -18.60 7.84
N ASN A 427 1.18 -18.53 7.15
CA ASN A 427 0.52 -19.64 6.47
C ASN A 427 -0.17 -19.25 5.14
N ASN A 428 0.11 -18.05 4.59
CA ASN A 428 -0.58 -17.48 3.40
C ASN A 428 -2.11 -17.56 3.50
N ALA A 429 -2.63 -17.42 4.71
CA ALA A 429 -4.01 -17.71 5.03
C ALA A 429 -4.77 -16.38 5.12
N GLU A 430 -5.59 -16.07 4.11
CA GLU A 430 -6.44 -14.88 4.07
C GLU A 430 -7.80 -15.21 4.68
N THR A 431 -8.23 -14.44 5.69
CA THR A 431 -9.65 -14.43 6.09
C THR A 431 -10.31 -13.21 5.46
N LEU A 432 -11.24 -13.41 4.54
CA LEU A 432 -11.94 -12.32 3.84
C LEU A 432 -13.29 -12.05 4.50
N PHE A 433 -13.53 -10.81 4.93
CA PHE A 433 -14.84 -10.35 5.39
C PHE A 433 -15.51 -9.54 4.28
N SER A 434 -16.72 -9.91 3.89
CA SER A 434 -17.52 -9.17 2.89
C SER A 434 -18.75 -8.56 3.53
N TYR A 435 -19.05 -7.32 3.16
CA TYR A 435 -20.18 -6.55 3.69
C TYR A 435 -21.16 -6.18 2.56
N ASP A 436 -22.43 -5.99 2.90
CA ASP A 436 -23.42 -5.45 1.97
C ASP A 436 -23.41 -3.90 1.93
N ALA A 437 -24.30 -3.32 1.11
CA ALA A 437 -24.40 -1.86 0.94
C ALA A 437 -24.88 -1.12 2.20
N GLU A 438 -25.38 -1.84 3.20
CA GLU A 438 -25.82 -1.32 4.50
C GLU A 438 -24.75 -1.57 5.58
N ASN A 439 -23.52 -1.95 5.18
CA ASN A 439 -22.38 -2.28 6.04
C ASN A 439 -22.60 -3.49 6.97
N ARG A 440 -23.49 -4.43 6.60
CA ARG A 440 -23.70 -5.66 7.37
C ARG A 440 -22.79 -6.76 6.86
N LEU A 441 -22.20 -7.54 7.78
CA LEU A 441 -21.31 -8.64 7.42
C LEU A 441 -22.09 -9.78 6.76
N ILE A 442 -21.89 -10.02 5.46
CA ILE A 442 -22.64 -11.04 4.73
C ILE A 442 -21.85 -12.33 4.47
N ARG A 443 -20.51 -12.27 4.56
CA ARG A 443 -19.67 -13.44 4.26
C ARG A 443 -18.31 -13.37 4.95
N ILE A 444 -17.85 -14.53 5.41
CA ILE A 444 -16.48 -14.77 5.90
C ILE A 444 -15.90 -15.96 5.12
N ASP A 445 -14.79 -15.75 4.42
CA ASP A 445 -14.02 -16.83 3.79
C ASP A 445 -12.79 -17.13 4.64
N HIS A 446 -12.77 -18.30 5.27
CA HIS A 446 -11.59 -18.80 5.99
C HIS A 446 -10.62 -19.53 5.06
N PRO A 447 -9.32 -19.36 5.27
CA PRO A 447 -8.28 -19.94 4.41
C PRO A 447 -8.17 -21.47 4.51
N SER A 448 -8.75 -22.07 5.56
CA SER A 448 -8.90 -23.52 5.71
C SER A 448 -10.03 -24.11 4.85
N GLY A 449 -10.73 -23.29 4.05
CA GLY A 449 -11.87 -23.68 3.23
C GLY A 449 -13.23 -23.54 3.94
N GLY A 450 -13.27 -22.86 5.09
CA GLY A 450 -14.49 -22.58 5.83
C GLY A 450 -15.23 -21.36 5.27
N LEU A 451 -16.43 -21.54 4.72
CA LEU A 451 -17.31 -20.46 4.28
C LEU A 451 -18.41 -20.22 5.30
N ILE A 452 -18.58 -18.97 5.70
CA ILE A 452 -19.72 -18.52 6.51
C ILE A 452 -20.46 -17.44 5.72
N GLU A 453 -21.78 -17.57 5.60
CA GLU A 453 -22.64 -16.57 4.97
C GLU A 453 -23.79 -16.21 5.91
N TYR A 454 -24.19 -14.94 5.87
CA TYR A 454 -25.29 -14.41 6.67
C TYR A 454 -26.34 -13.74 5.78
N ARG A 455 -27.60 -13.77 6.22
CA ARG A 455 -28.69 -12.99 5.62
C ARG A 455 -29.45 -12.22 6.68
N TYR A 456 -29.97 -11.07 6.28
CA TYR A 456 -30.65 -10.13 7.15
C TYR A 456 -32.07 -9.85 6.66
N ASP A 457 -32.97 -9.52 7.58
CA ASP A 457 -34.28 -8.96 7.25
C ASP A 457 -34.24 -7.43 7.10
N ALA A 458 -35.38 -6.82 6.79
CA ALA A 458 -35.51 -5.38 6.61
C ALA A 458 -35.37 -4.57 7.93
N PHE A 459 -35.22 -5.24 9.07
CA PHE A 459 -34.98 -4.62 10.38
C PHE A 459 -33.53 -4.83 10.85
N ASP A 460 -32.62 -5.20 9.94
CA ASP A 460 -31.20 -5.49 10.19
C ASP A 460 -30.96 -6.68 11.14
N ARG A 461 -31.91 -7.61 11.26
CA ARG A 461 -31.74 -8.82 12.09
C ARG A 461 -31.24 -9.97 11.24
N ARG A 462 -30.25 -10.72 11.73
CA ARG A 462 -29.69 -11.91 11.07
C ARG A 462 -30.72 -13.05 11.06
N ILE A 463 -31.35 -13.31 9.91
CA ILE A 463 -32.38 -14.35 9.76
C ILE A 463 -31.85 -15.71 9.27
N GLU A 464 -30.64 -15.76 8.72
CA GLU A 464 -30.02 -17.00 8.26
C GLU A 464 -28.50 -16.96 8.49
N LYS A 465 -27.94 -18.09 8.92
CA LYS A 465 -26.52 -18.38 8.96
C LYS A 465 -26.26 -19.67 8.16
N ASN A 466 -25.30 -19.63 7.26
CA ASN A 466 -24.83 -20.80 6.52
C ASN A 466 -23.35 -21.03 6.83
N VAL A 467 -23.01 -22.13 7.50
CA VAL A 467 -21.62 -22.53 7.79
C VAL A 467 -21.32 -23.77 6.96
N ASN A 468 -20.51 -23.63 5.90
CA ASN A 468 -20.11 -24.73 5.02
C ASN A 468 -21.28 -25.57 4.46
N GLY A 469 -22.43 -24.96 4.21
CA GLY A 469 -23.65 -25.63 3.73
C GLY A 469 -24.62 -26.05 4.84
N THR A 470 -24.22 -25.95 6.11
CA THR A 470 -25.12 -26.15 7.25
C THR A 470 -25.88 -24.85 7.51
N ILE A 471 -27.17 -24.85 7.22
CA ILE A 471 -28.05 -23.68 7.35
C ILE A 471 -28.76 -23.72 8.70
N THR A 472 -28.74 -22.58 9.40
CA THR A 472 -29.59 -22.26 10.55
C THR A 472 -30.40 -21.02 10.23
N ARG A 473 -31.72 -21.08 10.40
CA ARG A 473 -32.65 -19.96 10.22
C ARG A 473 -33.22 -19.51 11.56
N TYR A 474 -33.45 -18.21 11.68
CA TYR A 474 -33.89 -17.59 12.93
C TYR A 474 -35.25 -16.94 12.74
N VAL A 475 -36.16 -17.18 13.67
CA VAL A 475 -37.43 -16.47 13.79
C VAL A 475 -37.38 -15.64 15.06
N TYR A 476 -37.66 -14.34 14.92
CA TYR A 476 -37.57 -13.37 16.00
C TYR A 476 -38.94 -13.01 16.56
N ASP A 477 -38.99 -12.81 17.87
CA ASP A 477 -39.97 -11.96 18.52
C ASP A 477 -39.24 -10.66 18.91
N ASN A 478 -39.52 -9.57 18.20
CA ASN A 478 -38.80 -8.30 18.37
C ASN A 478 -37.26 -8.48 18.26
N GLU A 479 -36.48 -8.17 19.29
CA GLU A 479 -35.01 -8.27 19.28
C GLU A 479 -34.48 -9.68 19.59
N ASP A 480 -35.34 -10.61 19.99
CA ASP A 480 -34.95 -11.92 20.54
C ASP A 480 -35.30 -13.08 19.60
N ILE A 481 -34.40 -14.05 19.49
CA ILE A 481 -34.67 -15.26 18.70
C ILE A 481 -35.66 -16.13 19.48
N LEU A 482 -36.82 -16.39 18.88
CA LEU A 482 -37.83 -17.29 19.42
C LEU A 482 -37.59 -18.74 18.97
N PHE A 483 -37.18 -18.93 17.71
CA PHE A 483 -36.95 -20.25 17.12
C PHE A 483 -35.70 -20.32 16.24
N GLU A 484 -35.04 -21.48 16.27
CA GLU A 484 -34.05 -21.90 15.28
C GLU A 484 -34.62 -23.04 14.42
N PHE A 485 -34.43 -22.95 13.11
CA PHE A 485 -34.74 -24.01 12.15
C PHE A 485 -33.48 -24.43 11.39
N ASP A 486 -33.45 -25.67 10.91
CA ASP A 486 -32.42 -26.12 9.97
C ASP A 486 -32.73 -25.70 8.52
N GLY A 487 -31.84 -26.06 7.59
CA GLY A 487 -32.03 -25.77 6.16
C GLY A 487 -33.26 -26.42 5.51
N SER A 488 -33.87 -27.42 6.17
CA SER A 488 -35.08 -28.14 5.74
C SER A 488 -36.34 -27.63 6.44
N ASP A 489 -36.27 -26.50 7.14
CA ASP A 489 -37.34 -25.89 7.92
C ASP A 489 -37.86 -26.78 9.06
N VAL A 490 -36.99 -27.63 9.62
CA VAL A 490 -37.28 -28.42 10.82
C VAL A 490 -36.85 -27.63 12.05
N LEU A 491 -37.76 -27.48 13.02
CA LEU A 491 -37.52 -26.77 14.27
C LEU A 491 -36.39 -27.46 15.06
N GLN A 492 -35.35 -26.71 15.41
CA GLN A 492 -34.18 -27.21 16.16
C GLN A 492 -34.17 -26.73 17.60
N ALA A 493 -34.53 -25.47 17.83
CA ALA A 493 -34.58 -24.91 19.17
C ALA A 493 -35.71 -23.89 19.33
N ARG A 494 -36.24 -23.83 20.55
CA ARG A 494 -37.15 -22.79 21.04
C ARG A 494 -36.51 -22.10 22.24
N PHE A 495 -36.56 -20.79 22.27
CA PHE A 495 -36.10 -19.99 23.40
C PHE A 495 -37.27 -19.29 24.08
N THR A 496 -37.21 -19.19 25.39
CA THR A 496 -38.10 -18.36 26.19
C THR A 496 -37.26 -17.26 26.83
N HIS A 497 -37.66 -16.01 26.61
CA HIS A 497 -36.98 -14.83 27.10
C HIS A 497 -37.78 -14.13 28.20
N GLY A 498 -37.09 -13.26 28.93
CA GLY A 498 -37.67 -12.33 29.88
C GLY A 498 -38.44 -11.20 29.20
N LEU A 499 -38.66 -10.11 29.94
CA LEU A 499 -39.33 -8.93 29.41
C LEU A 499 -38.33 -7.88 28.89
N GLY A 500 -37.06 -7.99 29.25
CA GLY A 500 -35.97 -7.17 28.74
C GLY A 500 -35.24 -7.82 27.57
N ILE A 501 -34.45 -7.01 26.86
CA ILE A 501 -33.55 -7.48 25.80
C ILE A 501 -32.41 -8.32 26.39
N ASP A 502 -32.01 -9.36 25.68
CA ASP A 502 -30.88 -10.23 26.06
C ASP A 502 -31.11 -10.94 27.43
N GLU A 503 -32.34 -11.34 27.71
CA GLU A 503 -32.72 -12.09 28.92
C GLU A 503 -33.20 -13.52 28.61
N PRO A 504 -32.35 -14.42 28.06
CA PRO A 504 -32.75 -15.81 27.83
C PRO A 504 -32.97 -16.54 29.16
N LEU A 505 -34.13 -17.18 29.31
CA LEU A 505 -34.54 -17.91 30.52
C LEU A 505 -34.49 -19.42 30.34
N LEU A 506 -34.97 -19.90 29.18
CA LEU A 506 -35.06 -21.32 28.86
C LEU A 506 -34.71 -21.56 27.40
N MET A 507 -33.90 -22.58 27.13
CA MET A 507 -33.73 -23.18 25.81
C MET A 507 -34.37 -24.58 25.82
N GLN A 508 -35.10 -24.89 24.76
CA GLN A 508 -35.48 -26.25 24.43
C GLN A 508 -34.88 -26.60 23.08
N ARG A 509 -34.16 -27.72 22.98
CA ARG A 509 -33.39 -28.07 21.78
C ARG A 509 -33.42 -29.57 21.53
N ASP A 510 -33.33 -29.96 20.25
CA ASP A 510 -33.27 -31.33 19.74
C ASP A 510 -34.64 -32.05 19.69
N THR A 511 -35.60 -31.52 18.92
CA THR A 511 -36.94 -32.12 18.81
C THR A 511 -36.93 -33.59 18.36
N ASP A 512 -37.92 -34.35 18.84
CA ASP A 512 -38.19 -35.71 18.38
C ASP A 512 -38.58 -35.79 16.89
N SER A 513 -38.78 -37.00 16.38
CA SER A 513 -39.21 -37.23 14.99
C SER A 513 -40.57 -36.63 14.62
N ASN A 514 -41.36 -36.18 15.60
CA ASN A 514 -42.65 -35.52 15.40
C ASN A 514 -42.56 -34.00 15.54
N GLY A 515 -41.37 -33.45 15.79
CA GLY A 515 -41.15 -32.02 16.00
C GLY A 515 -41.57 -31.52 17.38
N ALA A 516 -41.71 -32.41 18.37
CA ALA A 516 -42.01 -32.07 19.75
C ALA A 516 -40.72 -32.04 20.59
N PHE A 517 -40.67 -31.14 21.57
CA PHE A 517 -39.61 -31.14 22.58
C PHE A 517 -40.01 -32.04 23.74
N GLU A 518 -39.10 -32.90 24.17
CA GLU A 518 -39.25 -33.72 25.37
C GLU A 518 -38.85 -32.93 26.64
N ALA A 519 -39.25 -33.42 27.81
CA ALA A 519 -39.02 -32.72 29.07
C ALA A 519 -37.53 -32.61 29.44
N ASP A 520 -36.72 -33.60 29.06
CA ASP A 520 -35.27 -33.65 29.27
C ASP A 520 -34.46 -32.82 28.26
N GLU A 521 -35.11 -32.27 27.25
CA GLU A 521 -34.55 -31.36 26.25
C GLU A 521 -34.64 -29.88 26.67
N SER A 522 -34.89 -29.61 27.95
CA SER A 522 -35.09 -28.27 28.51
C SER A 522 -33.90 -27.84 29.37
N TYR A 523 -33.33 -26.67 29.05
CA TYR A 523 -32.14 -26.13 29.69
C TYR A 523 -32.39 -24.71 30.20
N VAL A 524 -32.16 -24.50 31.50
CA VAL A 524 -32.34 -23.21 32.17
C VAL A 524 -31.04 -22.42 32.13
N TYR A 525 -31.12 -21.15 31.72
CA TYR A 525 -29.98 -20.24 31.69
C TYR A 525 -29.69 -19.65 33.07
N HIS A 526 -28.40 -19.58 33.42
CA HIS A 526 -27.90 -18.90 34.60
C HIS A 526 -26.94 -17.79 34.17
N ALA A 527 -27.41 -16.55 34.31
CA ALA A 527 -26.63 -15.36 34.00
C ALA A 527 -25.93 -14.78 35.24
N ASP A 528 -24.81 -14.10 35.05
CA ASP A 528 -24.19 -13.27 36.08
C ASP A 528 -24.82 -11.86 36.15
N GLY A 529 -24.27 -10.98 36.98
CA GLY A 529 -24.79 -9.61 37.15
C GLY A 529 -24.68 -8.71 35.92
N LEU A 530 -23.84 -9.05 34.94
CA LEU A 530 -23.74 -8.36 33.65
C LEU A 530 -24.73 -8.94 32.62
N GLY A 531 -25.37 -10.07 32.94
CA GLY A 531 -26.21 -10.82 32.01
C GLY A 531 -25.42 -11.87 31.21
N SER A 532 -24.15 -12.14 31.54
CA SER A 532 -23.36 -13.16 30.84
C SER A 532 -23.73 -14.55 31.32
N ILE A 533 -23.94 -15.49 30.38
CA ILE A 533 -24.31 -16.87 30.72
C ILE A 533 -23.10 -17.60 31.29
N ASN A 534 -23.16 -17.94 32.57
CA ASN A 534 -22.13 -18.73 33.24
C ASN A 534 -22.43 -20.23 33.19
N GLN A 535 -23.70 -20.63 33.21
CA GLN A 535 -24.12 -22.03 33.25
C GLN A 535 -25.47 -22.25 32.58
N LEU A 536 -25.68 -23.48 32.10
CA LEU A 536 -27.00 -24.02 31.77
C LEU A 536 -27.23 -25.29 32.58
N THR A 537 -28.41 -25.46 33.15
CA THR A 537 -28.79 -26.69 33.86
C THR A 537 -29.91 -27.44 33.16
N ASP A 538 -29.84 -28.77 33.16
CA ASP A 538 -30.88 -29.66 32.65
C ASP A 538 -32.16 -29.66 33.55
N SER A 539 -33.18 -30.38 33.13
CA SER A 539 -34.46 -30.51 33.84
C SER A 539 -34.35 -31.14 35.24
N LEU A 540 -33.23 -31.79 35.56
CA LEU A 540 -32.94 -32.38 36.87
C LEU A 540 -32.05 -31.48 37.74
N GLY A 541 -31.63 -30.32 37.22
CA GLY A 541 -30.74 -29.37 37.89
C GLY A 541 -29.25 -29.72 37.77
N GLY A 542 -28.88 -30.69 36.91
CA GLY A 542 -27.49 -30.98 36.59
C GLY A 542 -26.89 -29.92 35.66
N ILE A 543 -25.60 -29.63 35.78
CA ILE A 543 -24.92 -28.67 34.89
C ILE A 543 -24.72 -29.32 33.52
N ALA A 544 -25.40 -28.80 32.50
CA ALA A 544 -25.30 -29.26 31.12
C ALA A 544 -24.17 -28.55 30.34
N GLN A 545 -23.89 -27.28 30.70
CA GLN A 545 -22.87 -26.45 30.08
C GLN A 545 -22.40 -25.39 31.07
N SER A 546 -21.12 -25.01 31.03
CA SER A 546 -20.60 -23.88 31.80
C SER A 546 -19.55 -23.07 31.03
N TYR A 547 -19.42 -21.80 31.38
CA TYR A 547 -18.49 -20.85 30.79
C TYR A 547 -17.84 -19.97 31.86
N ALA A 548 -16.58 -19.62 31.65
CA ALA A 548 -15.91 -18.52 32.32
C ALA A 548 -15.32 -17.59 31.25
N TYR A 549 -15.42 -16.29 31.49
CA TYR A 549 -14.95 -15.27 30.56
C TYR A 549 -13.87 -14.39 31.19
N ASP A 550 -13.06 -13.75 30.37
CA ASP A 550 -12.34 -12.56 30.80
C ASP A 550 -13.27 -11.34 30.87
N SER A 551 -12.73 -10.17 31.21
CA SER A 551 -13.55 -8.96 31.37
C SER A 551 -14.19 -8.46 30.07
N PHE A 552 -13.67 -8.86 28.90
CA PHE A 552 -14.18 -8.47 27.59
C PHE A 552 -14.97 -9.59 26.90
N GLY A 553 -15.20 -10.72 27.58
CA GLY A 553 -16.03 -11.80 27.07
C GLY A 553 -15.30 -12.87 26.29
N ASP A 554 -13.96 -12.86 26.28
CA ASP A 554 -13.19 -13.95 25.69
C ASP A 554 -13.33 -15.20 26.59
N ILE A 555 -13.55 -16.36 25.99
CA ILE A 555 -13.90 -17.59 26.72
C ILE A 555 -12.63 -18.16 27.36
N ALA A 556 -12.48 -17.97 28.66
CA ALA A 556 -11.36 -18.47 29.44
C ALA A 556 -11.45 -19.99 29.68
N SER A 557 -12.67 -20.49 29.89
CA SER A 557 -12.94 -21.94 29.97
C SER A 557 -14.39 -22.25 29.67
N THR A 558 -14.64 -23.48 29.22
CA THR A 558 -15.98 -24.01 28.97
C THR A 558 -16.02 -25.50 29.34
N SER A 559 -17.18 -26.03 29.71
CA SER A 559 -17.35 -27.45 30.02
C SER A 559 -18.73 -27.97 29.64
N GLY A 560 -18.78 -29.06 28.88
CA GLY A 560 -20.03 -29.65 28.38
C GLY A 560 -19.93 -29.86 26.88
N GLY A 561 -21.06 -30.16 26.25
CA GLY A 561 -21.17 -30.34 24.79
C GLY A 561 -22.51 -29.84 24.22
N LEU A 562 -23.27 -29.09 25.02
CA LEU A 562 -24.56 -28.57 24.63
C LEU A 562 -24.36 -27.39 23.66
N VAL A 563 -25.02 -27.46 22.51
CA VAL A 563 -25.06 -26.36 21.54
C VAL A 563 -25.87 -25.22 22.14
N ASN A 564 -25.23 -24.07 22.32
CA ASN A 564 -25.82 -22.90 22.93
C ASN A 564 -25.34 -21.62 22.23
N PRO A 565 -26.25 -20.79 21.69
CA PRO A 565 -25.84 -19.54 21.04
C PRO A 565 -25.57 -18.41 22.04
N TYR A 566 -26.24 -18.35 23.20
CA TYR A 566 -26.17 -17.19 24.10
C TYR A 566 -25.08 -17.32 25.15
N LEU A 567 -24.04 -16.46 25.08
CA LEU A 567 -22.86 -16.51 25.95
C LEU A 567 -22.66 -15.18 26.70
N TYR A 568 -21.59 -14.45 26.41
CA TYR A 568 -21.22 -13.21 27.07
C TYR A 568 -22.27 -12.10 26.86
N THR A 569 -22.70 -11.46 27.94
CA THR A 569 -23.84 -10.51 27.97
C THR A 569 -25.11 -11.05 27.29
N SER A 570 -25.31 -12.37 27.30
CA SER A 570 -26.42 -13.05 26.63
C SER A 570 -26.50 -12.74 25.12
N ARG A 571 -25.36 -12.48 24.47
CA ARG A 571 -25.28 -12.32 23.02
C ARG A 571 -24.89 -13.59 22.30
N GLU A 572 -25.34 -13.67 21.06
CA GLU A 572 -25.14 -14.81 20.16
C GLU A 572 -23.65 -14.92 19.79
N TYR A 573 -22.96 -15.95 20.29
CA TYR A 573 -21.62 -16.31 19.88
C TYR A 573 -21.67 -17.25 18.67
N ASP A 574 -20.96 -16.89 17.60
CA ASP A 574 -20.83 -17.74 16.43
C ASP A 574 -19.44 -18.38 16.40
N GLU A 575 -19.35 -19.60 16.94
CA GLU A 575 -18.12 -20.39 17.05
C GLU A 575 -17.37 -20.51 15.72
N ALA A 576 -18.08 -20.59 14.59
CA ALA A 576 -17.46 -20.70 13.27
C ALA A 576 -16.63 -19.44 12.92
N SER A 577 -17.12 -18.27 13.30
CA SER A 577 -16.47 -16.98 13.04
C SER A 577 -15.55 -16.52 14.19
N GLY A 578 -15.81 -16.98 15.40
CA GLY A 578 -15.21 -16.47 16.63
C GLY A 578 -15.77 -15.12 17.11
N LEU A 579 -16.84 -14.62 16.48
CA LEU A 579 -17.43 -13.31 16.76
C LEU A 579 -18.77 -13.43 17.50
N TYR A 580 -19.06 -12.42 18.30
CA TYR A 580 -20.40 -12.20 18.84
C TYR A 580 -21.22 -11.32 17.90
N TYR A 581 -22.48 -11.69 17.68
CA TYR A 581 -23.43 -10.89 16.94
C TYR A 581 -24.17 -9.95 17.91
N TYR A 582 -23.91 -8.65 17.80
CA TYR A 582 -24.52 -7.58 18.60
C TYR A 582 -25.51 -6.77 17.75
N ARG A 583 -26.27 -7.44 16.88
CA ARG A 583 -27.27 -6.83 16.00
C ARG A 583 -26.62 -5.89 14.99
N ALA A 584 -26.48 -4.60 15.31
CA ALA A 584 -25.91 -3.61 14.40
C ALA A 584 -24.44 -3.89 14.03
N ARG A 585 -23.71 -4.60 14.90
CA ARG A 585 -22.27 -4.88 14.71
C ARG A 585 -21.89 -6.28 15.16
N TYR A 586 -20.74 -6.72 14.69
CA TYR A 586 -20.07 -7.91 15.21
C TYR A 586 -18.96 -7.48 16.19
N TYR A 587 -18.84 -8.21 17.29
CA TYR A 587 -17.89 -7.95 18.37
C TYR A 587 -16.85 -9.06 18.46
N ASP A 588 -15.59 -8.68 18.50
CA ASP A 588 -14.47 -9.58 18.73
C ASP A 588 -14.02 -9.44 20.19
N ALA A 589 -14.35 -10.44 20.99
CA ALA A 589 -14.02 -10.45 22.41
C ALA A 589 -12.52 -10.59 22.68
N GLY A 590 -11.78 -11.28 21.81
CA GLY A 590 -10.32 -11.38 21.91
C GLY A 590 -9.61 -10.05 21.64
N LEU A 591 -10.26 -9.14 20.91
CA LEU A 591 -9.80 -7.78 20.66
C LEU A 591 -10.42 -6.73 21.59
N GLY A 592 -11.51 -7.05 22.26
CA GLY A 592 -12.25 -6.15 23.15
C GLY A 592 -12.96 -5.00 22.41
N ARG A 593 -13.37 -5.19 21.16
CA ARG A 593 -14.00 -4.13 20.33
C ARG A 593 -14.91 -4.67 19.23
N PHE A 594 -15.71 -3.79 18.64
CA PHE A 594 -16.45 -4.09 17.42
C PHE A 594 -15.52 -4.16 16.20
N VAL A 595 -15.89 -5.01 15.23
CA VAL A 595 -15.14 -5.20 13.97
C VAL A 595 -15.58 -4.25 12.85
N SER A 596 -16.69 -3.52 13.04
CA SER A 596 -17.19 -2.48 12.14
C SER A 596 -17.42 -1.16 12.88
N GLU A 597 -17.43 -0.06 12.13
CA GLU A 597 -17.72 1.28 12.65
C GLU A 597 -19.14 1.36 13.23
N ASP A 598 -19.31 2.19 14.26
CA ASP A 598 -20.61 2.52 14.85
C ASP A 598 -21.53 3.17 13.80
N PRO A 599 -22.70 2.58 13.48
CA PRO A 599 -23.64 3.17 12.54
C PRO A 599 -24.20 4.52 12.99
N VAL A 600 -24.19 4.82 14.30
CA VAL A 600 -24.62 6.12 14.84
C VAL A 600 -23.57 7.19 14.54
N THR A 601 -22.31 6.81 14.29
CA THR A 601 -21.17 7.68 14.00
C THR A 601 -20.97 8.77 15.07
N PHE A 602 -20.56 9.99 14.68
CA PHE A 602 -20.26 11.09 15.60
C PHE A 602 -21.44 11.59 16.47
N PRO A 603 -22.72 11.54 16.02
CA PRO A 603 -23.88 11.80 16.86
C PRO A 603 -23.97 10.98 18.15
N GLY A 604 -23.26 9.84 18.25
CA GLY A 604 -23.20 9.00 19.44
C GLY A 604 -22.34 9.57 20.59
N GLY A 605 -21.63 10.68 20.36
CA GLY A 605 -20.82 11.35 21.39
C GLY A 605 -19.47 10.69 21.72
N ASP A 606 -19.08 9.65 20.98
CA ASP A 606 -17.77 8.98 21.11
C ASP A 606 -16.96 9.12 19.81
N PHE A 607 -15.68 9.47 19.94
CA PHE A 607 -14.76 9.59 18.81
C PHE A 607 -14.19 8.23 18.36
N ASN A 608 -14.26 7.22 19.22
CA ASN A 608 -13.83 5.86 18.88
C ASN A 608 -15.04 5.01 18.48
N GLN A 609 -15.29 4.92 17.18
CA GLN A 609 -16.43 4.23 16.57
C GLN A 609 -16.41 2.70 16.71
N TYR A 610 -15.40 2.12 17.36
CA TYR A 610 -15.30 0.67 17.54
C TYR A 610 -15.33 0.25 19.01
N LYS A 611 -15.41 1.22 19.92
CA LYS A 611 -15.31 0.98 21.36
C LYS A 611 -16.47 0.10 21.84
N TYR A 612 -16.16 -0.94 22.60
CA TYR A 612 -17.17 -1.71 23.31
C TYR A 612 -17.32 -1.19 24.74
N ALA A 613 -18.57 -1.02 25.18
CA ALA A 613 -18.93 -0.76 26.57
C ALA A 613 -18.13 0.37 27.26
N LEU A 614 -17.83 1.46 26.54
CA LEU A 614 -17.02 2.58 27.04
C LEU A 614 -15.64 2.17 27.60
N ASN A 615 -15.07 1.04 27.14
CA ASN A 615 -13.88 0.39 27.70
C ASN A 615 -14.02 0.01 29.20
N ASN A 616 -15.24 -0.10 29.70
CA ASN A 616 -15.54 -0.54 31.06
C ASN A 616 -16.62 -1.65 31.02
N PRO A 617 -16.30 -2.81 30.41
CA PRO A 617 -17.26 -3.91 30.20
C PRO A 617 -17.71 -4.60 31.49
N VAL A 618 -17.14 -4.23 32.65
CA VAL A 618 -17.58 -4.71 33.96
C VAL A 618 -18.78 -3.92 34.48
N MET A 619 -18.92 -2.67 34.04
CA MET A 619 -19.98 -1.75 34.47
C MET A 619 -20.96 -1.39 33.37
N PHE A 620 -20.61 -1.66 32.12
CA PHE A 620 -21.41 -1.36 30.94
C PHE A 620 -21.46 -2.57 30.01
N PHE A 621 -22.55 -2.67 29.26
CA PHE A 621 -22.72 -3.60 28.15
C PHE A 621 -23.33 -2.83 26.98
N ASP A 622 -23.34 -3.38 25.77
CA ASP A 622 -23.96 -2.75 24.59
C ASP A 622 -25.03 -3.71 24.05
N PRO A 623 -26.33 -3.51 24.31
CA PRO A 623 -27.36 -4.46 23.89
C PRO A 623 -27.60 -4.46 22.37
N ASP A 624 -27.53 -3.30 21.71
CA ASP A 624 -27.95 -3.14 20.32
C ASP A 624 -26.78 -2.99 19.33
N GLY A 625 -25.55 -2.97 19.86
CA GLY A 625 -24.36 -2.71 19.08
C GLY A 625 -24.30 -1.28 18.59
N ARG A 626 -24.95 -0.33 19.28
CA ARG A 626 -24.94 1.11 18.93
C ARG A 626 -24.66 1.96 20.16
N THR A 627 -25.07 1.52 21.34
CA THR A 627 -24.98 2.32 22.57
C THR A 627 -24.70 1.49 23.81
N ALA A 628 -23.66 1.90 24.55
CA ALA A 628 -23.37 1.31 25.85
C ALA A 628 -24.41 1.72 26.91
N SER A 629 -24.86 0.74 27.69
CA SER A 629 -25.81 0.86 28.79
C SER A 629 -25.16 0.39 30.11
N PRO A 630 -25.42 1.07 31.24
CA PRO A 630 -24.89 0.64 32.53
C PRO A 630 -25.59 -0.64 33.04
N VAL A 631 -24.85 -1.46 33.78
CA VAL A 631 -25.38 -2.66 34.45
C VAL A 631 -26.58 -2.28 35.35
N GLY A 632 -27.69 -3.01 35.19
CA GLY A 632 -28.93 -2.80 35.95
C GLY A 632 -29.92 -1.82 35.33
N ALA A 633 -29.64 -1.25 34.15
CA ALA A 633 -30.64 -0.52 33.37
C ALA A 633 -31.70 -1.49 32.83
N ILE A 634 -32.98 -1.22 33.14
CA ILE A 634 -34.10 -1.96 32.52
C ILE A 634 -34.34 -1.36 31.13
N LEU A 635 -33.95 -2.08 30.09
CA LEU A 635 -34.26 -1.75 28.71
C LEU A 635 -35.53 -2.51 28.31
N THR A 636 -36.69 -1.87 28.47
CA THR A 636 -37.91 -2.33 27.80
C THR A 636 -37.82 -1.87 26.35
N GLY A 637 -38.10 -2.75 25.38
CA GLY A 637 -37.98 -2.45 23.95
C GLY A 637 -38.71 -1.14 23.58
N ILE A 638 -37.95 -0.08 23.33
CA ILE A 638 -38.46 1.22 22.89
C ILE A 638 -37.66 1.63 21.65
N CYS A 639 -38.38 1.86 20.56
CA CYS A 639 -37.87 2.54 19.38
C CYS A 639 -37.49 3.98 19.76
N THR A 640 -36.19 4.26 19.90
CA THR A 640 -35.67 5.58 20.28
C THR A 640 -35.74 6.54 19.09
N TYR A 641 -36.69 7.48 19.13
CA TYR A 641 -36.59 8.74 18.39
C TYR A 641 -35.66 9.69 19.14
N TYR A 642 -34.63 10.19 18.47
CA TYR A 642 -33.78 11.28 18.98
C TYR A 642 -34.61 12.55 19.16
N VAL A 643 -34.84 12.96 20.40
CA VAL A 643 -35.33 14.32 20.71
C VAL A 643 -34.13 15.14 21.17
N ASN A 644 -33.80 16.19 20.41
CA ASN A 644 -32.69 17.09 20.70
C ASN A 644 -32.79 17.67 22.12
N ALA A 645 -31.66 17.68 22.84
CA ALA A 645 -31.53 18.14 24.23
C ALA A 645 -31.91 19.62 24.45
N GLU A 646 -32.14 20.41 23.39
CA GLU A 646 -32.61 21.80 23.49
C GLU A 646 -34.11 21.93 23.83
N ALA A 647 -34.93 20.88 23.67
CA ALA A 647 -36.37 20.94 23.97
C ALA A 647 -36.72 20.71 25.46
N ILE A 648 -35.81 20.18 26.26
CA ILE A 648 -36.10 19.78 27.66
C ILE A 648 -36.07 20.98 28.62
N ASN A 649 -35.34 22.05 28.28
CA ASN A 649 -35.25 23.24 29.12
C ASN A 649 -36.48 24.16 29.07
N GLU A 650 -37.43 23.96 28.14
CA GLU A 650 -38.67 24.76 28.07
C GLU A 650 -39.87 24.16 28.81
N ILE A 651 -39.80 22.94 29.34
CA ILE A 651 -40.98 22.26 29.92
C ILE A 651 -40.97 22.19 31.46
N GLY A 652 -39.86 22.55 32.14
CA GLY A 652 -39.90 22.90 33.57
C GLY A 652 -40.46 21.83 34.52
N ILE A 653 -40.11 20.55 34.34
CA ILE A 653 -40.49 19.48 35.29
C ILE A 653 -39.26 19.00 36.05
N THR A 654 -39.11 19.43 37.30
CA THR A 654 -38.15 18.87 38.25
C THR A 654 -38.85 17.92 39.22
N GLY A 655 -38.39 16.67 39.25
CA GLY A 655 -38.64 15.71 40.32
C GLY A 655 -39.98 15.00 40.29
N LYS A 656 -40.08 13.90 39.52
CA LYS A 656 -40.84 12.67 39.83
C LYS A 656 -40.58 11.60 38.76
N GLU A 657 -40.58 10.33 39.17
CA GLU A 657 -40.51 9.13 38.30
C GLU A 657 -41.46 9.26 37.11
N ILE A 658 -40.92 9.02 35.92
CA ILE A 658 -41.70 8.84 34.70
C ILE A 658 -41.92 7.34 34.54
N ILE A 659 -43.12 6.87 34.89
CA ILE A 659 -43.60 5.55 34.48
C ILE A 659 -44.34 5.75 33.16
N ILE A 660 -43.79 5.24 32.05
CA ILE A 660 -44.48 5.19 30.77
C ILE A 660 -45.16 3.83 30.69
N ASP A 661 -46.48 3.82 30.86
CA ASP A 661 -47.33 2.65 30.66
C ASP A 661 -48.10 2.81 29.34
N GLY A 662 -48.04 1.78 28.50
CA GLY A 662 -49.06 1.44 27.49
C GLY A 662 -49.33 2.40 26.32
N PHE A 663 -49.10 1.90 25.11
CA PHE A 663 -49.69 2.41 23.85
C PHE A 663 -51.24 2.44 23.92
N ASP A 664 -51.83 3.63 24.03
CA ASP A 664 -53.11 4.02 23.39
C ASP A 664 -53.53 5.44 23.84
N THR A 665 -53.04 6.51 23.17
CA THR A 665 -53.72 7.83 22.98
C THR A 665 -52.77 8.94 22.48
N VAL A 666 -52.13 8.79 21.32
CA VAL A 666 -51.57 9.98 20.61
C VAL A 666 -51.72 9.85 19.09
N ILE A 667 -52.95 9.63 18.64
CA ILE A 667 -53.36 10.02 17.29
C ILE A 667 -54.69 10.75 17.49
N ASN A 668 -54.63 12.05 17.82
CA ASN A 668 -55.71 13.03 17.58
C ASN A 668 -55.38 14.49 17.94
N GLU A 669 -54.21 14.84 18.51
CA GLU A 669 -53.92 16.25 18.89
C GLU A 669 -52.86 16.99 18.04
N ILE A 670 -52.31 16.39 16.98
CA ILE A 670 -51.33 17.07 16.10
C ILE A 670 -51.98 17.72 14.85
N PHE A 671 -53.29 17.57 14.64
CA PHE A 671 -53.99 18.19 13.51
C PHE A 671 -54.82 19.45 13.83
N ASP A 672 -54.72 20.04 15.03
CA ASP A 672 -55.51 21.24 15.34
C ASP A 672 -54.82 22.23 16.31
N LYS A 673 -53.56 22.60 16.04
CA LYS A 673 -52.94 23.87 16.47
C LYS A 673 -51.94 24.41 15.47
#